data_AF-A0A518E0X3-F1
#
_entry.id   AF-A0A518E0X3-F1
#
_cell.length_a   1.000
_cell.length_b   1.000
_cell.length_c   1.000
_cell.angle_alpha   90.00
_cell.angle_beta   90.00
_cell.angle_gamma   90.00
#
_symmetry.space_group_name_H-M   'P 1'
#
loop_
_entity.id
_entity.type
_entity.pdbx_description
1 polymer ?
#
loop_
_entity_poly.entity_id
_entity_poly.type
_entity_poly.pdbx_seq_one_letter_code
_entity_poly.pdbx_strand_id
1 'polypeptide(L)'
;MRVLSQTALFLGLLAVMRSPAAADEPKRIEPPRFLQHTIDADAVNPACAAMDVDADGQLDIVAGGFWYQAPTWKRRFLRDVEQIRGRNDDYSCLPLDVNGDGRLDLISVNYRSQSLYWVEHPGEKLADDVAWKKHVIDTPGPAETGRLVDVDGDGRLDVLPNGVKYSAWYELQPPQKKGEEASWIAHPLPPEAAAHGLGFGDIDGDGRGDLVSPVGWFAAPEDRRTGRWTQHAEFQLHRDASVPILVHDVDGDGDADLIWGRGHGCGLYWLEQAKADDGSRSWTQHAIDTSWSQAHTLLLADLDNDGAPELIAGKRFMGHEGNNLGEYDPLAIYGYQLSAESRTWRRFTIAKGAGFDLDAKAVDIDQDGDLDLVASTRGGLWLLENQLTGQKAPTAPAAPIAYKDHRRVMYVNTPEGKETPVETPFDWARRREHIQQGMQLAMGDLPGPERRTPLDVEYLESVETEKYIRHKITYASEPGDRTPAYLLVPKNLQGKVPGILCLHPTSHLGKAQIVGLDGLPSRFYAHELAELGFVCLAPDYPSFGDYKDYDFEADAHESGTMKAIWTNIRGLDLLETLPQVDGERLGCIGHSLGGHNALYTSVFDLRIKAVATSCGFNAFHYYKGGDLKGWTSTRYMPRILDQWHASPDEVPFDFHEVLAAIAPRPIFVNAPLHDSNFDVVGVREAIGEAEKVYDLLQAKGALEVVYPDAQHDFPEPIRQQTYAWLKKQLK
;
A
#
# COMPACT_ATOMS: atom_id res chain seq x y z
N MET A 1 -84.92 5.43 24.90
CA MET A 1 -85.05 4.31 25.84
C MET A 1 -84.40 3.09 25.20
N ARG A 2 -83.38 2.51 25.85
CA ARG A 2 -82.74 1.20 25.57
C ARG A 2 -81.98 0.97 24.24
N VAL A 3 -80.76 0.50 24.47
CA VAL A 3 -79.82 -0.33 23.70
C VAL A 3 -80.44 -1.40 22.80
N LEU A 4 -79.82 -1.64 21.63
CA LEU A 4 -79.55 -2.92 20.89
C LEU A 4 -78.73 -2.54 19.64
N SER A 5 -77.41 -2.80 19.54
CA SER A 5 -76.68 -4.04 19.18
C SER A 5 -76.87 -4.58 17.75
N GLN A 6 -75.76 -4.50 16.98
CA GLN A 6 -75.29 -5.31 15.82
C GLN A 6 -76.14 -5.29 14.53
N THR A 7 -75.60 -5.17 13.31
CA THR A 7 -74.59 -6.05 12.69
C THR A 7 -73.96 -5.39 11.44
N ALA A 8 -72.75 -5.81 11.10
CA ALA A 8 -71.83 -5.25 10.11
C ALA A 8 -72.23 -5.37 8.61
N LEU A 9 -71.67 -4.49 7.78
CA LEU A 9 -71.36 -4.76 6.38
C LEU A 9 -69.97 -4.16 6.04
N PHE A 10 -69.09 -4.99 5.50
CA PHE A 10 -67.77 -4.63 4.97
C PHE A 10 -67.91 -3.90 3.64
N LEU A 11 -67.19 -2.79 3.45
CA LEU A 11 -66.81 -2.27 2.13
C LEU A 11 -65.38 -1.72 2.23
N GLY A 12 -64.51 -2.24 1.37
CA GLY A 12 -63.07 -1.96 1.34
C GLY A 12 -62.74 -0.55 0.83
N LEU A 13 -61.69 0.03 1.40
CA LEU A 13 -61.04 1.24 0.91
C LEU A 13 -59.80 0.86 0.11
N LEU A 14 -59.71 1.33 -1.14
CA LEU A 14 -58.48 1.39 -1.91
C LEU A 14 -57.51 2.38 -1.26
N ALA A 15 -56.32 1.93 -0.90
CA ALA A 15 -55.20 2.79 -0.52
C ALA A 15 -54.42 3.18 -1.80
N VAL A 16 -54.30 4.47 -2.06
CA VAL A 16 -53.39 5.02 -3.08
C VAL A 16 -51.98 4.95 -2.48
N MET A 17 -51.14 4.05 -2.99
CA MET A 17 -49.71 4.03 -2.67
C MET A 17 -49.03 5.23 -3.34
N ARG A 18 -48.46 6.13 -2.53
CA ARG A 18 -47.44 7.07 -3.01
C ARG A 18 -46.13 6.31 -3.15
N SER A 19 -45.52 6.41 -4.32
CA SER A 19 -44.14 5.96 -4.56
C SER A 19 -43.20 6.61 -3.55
N PRO A 20 -42.22 5.89 -2.99
CA PRO A 20 -41.18 6.52 -2.19
C PRO A 20 -40.39 7.46 -3.12
N ALA A 21 -40.15 8.68 -2.66
CA ALA A 21 -39.17 9.55 -3.29
C ALA A 21 -37.83 8.80 -3.31
N ALA A 22 -37.13 8.84 -4.44
CA ALA A 22 -35.74 8.42 -4.50
C ALA A 22 -35.00 9.13 -3.36
N ALA A 23 -34.28 8.36 -2.54
CA ALA A 23 -33.30 8.95 -1.64
C ALA A 23 -32.34 9.76 -2.52
N ASP A 24 -32.17 11.04 -2.23
CA ASP A 24 -31.12 11.83 -2.84
C ASP A 24 -29.80 11.09 -2.58
N GLU A 25 -29.05 10.74 -3.63
CA GLU A 25 -27.68 10.26 -3.47
C GLU A 25 -26.93 11.28 -2.59
N PRO A 26 -26.14 10.86 -1.58
CA PRO A 26 -25.28 11.79 -0.87
C PRO A 26 -24.45 12.53 -1.93
N LYS A 27 -24.44 13.87 -1.86
CA LYS A 27 -23.66 14.70 -2.78
C LYS A 27 -22.24 14.16 -2.77
N ARG A 28 -21.79 13.57 -3.89
CA ARG A 28 -20.37 13.34 -4.15
C ARG A 28 -19.67 14.69 -4.05
N ILE A 29 -18.96 14.93 -2.96
CA ILE A 29 -18.00 16.03 -2.89
C ILE A 29 -16.83 15.58 -3.77
N GLU A 30 -16.50 16.41 -4.75
CA GLU A 30 -15.30 16.16 -5.57
C GLU A 30 -14.08 16.31 -4.66
N PRO A 31 -13.05 15.46 -4.81
CA PRO A 31 -11.90 15.53 -3.93
C PRO A 31 -11.24 16.92 -4.02
N PRO A 32 -10.64 17.40 -2.92
CA PRO A 32 -10.01 18.70 -2.88
C PRO A 32 -8.87 18.78 -3.90
N ARG A 33 -8.65 20.00 -4.41
CA ARG A 33 -7.57 20.28 -5.36
C ARG A 33 -6.43 20.95 -4.63
N PHE A 34 -5.21 20.49 -4.91
CA PHE A 34 -4.00 21.08 -4.35
C PHE A 34 -3.19 21.85 -5.38
N LEU A 35 -2.68 23.01 -4.99
CA LEU A 35 -1.61 23.73 -5.67
C LEU A 35 -0.27 23.36 -5.03
N GLN A 36 0.60 22.71 -5.81
CA GLN A 36 1.92 22.29 -5.33
C GLN A 36 2.94 23.42 -5.50
N HIS A 37 3.48 23.89 -4.37
CA HIS A 37 4.62 24.81 -4.29
C HIS A 37 5.88 24.06 -3.89
N THR A 38 6.94 24.23 -4.68
CA THR A 38 8.27 23.76 -4.27
C THR A 38 8.93 24.85 -3.45
N ILE A 39 9.02 24.64 -2.13
CA ILE A 39 9.62 25.58 -1.19
C ILE A 39 11.15 25.50 -1.26
N ASP A 40 11.70 24.29 -1.25
CA ASP A 40 13.14 24.04 -1.41
C ASP A 40 13.36 22.70 -2.11
N ALA A 41 13.79 22.73 -3.37
CA ALA A 41 14.05 21.54 -4.16
C ALA A 41 15.33 20.80 -3.72
N ASP A 42 16.21 21.47 -2.99
CA ASP A 42 17.49 20.93 -2.52
C ASP A 42 17.42 20.50 -1.04
N ALA A 43 16.26 20.64 -0.40
CA ALA A 43 16.05 20.16 0.97
C ALA A 43 16.23 18.64 1.05
N VAL A 44 17.02 18.21 2.03
CA VAL A 44 17.35 16.80 2.26
C VAL A 44 16.95 16.32 3.66
N ASN A 45 15.91 16.92 4.24
CA ASN A 45 15.45 16.66 5.61
C ASN A 45 14.17 15.82 5.58
N PRO A 46 14.03 14.81 6.45
CA PRO A 46 12.86 13.93 6.42
C PRO A 46 11.68 14.41 7.29
N ALA A 47 11.84 15.52 8.00
CA ALA A 47 10.83 16.08 8.89
C ALA A 47 10.59 17.57 8.61
N CYS A 48 9.39 18.03 8.94
CA CYS A 48 9.03 19.44 8.88
C CYS A 48 8.03 19.80 9.98
N ALA A 49 7.89 21.09 10.24
CA ALA A 49 6.85 21.67 11.09
C ALA A 49 6.29 22.95 10.47
N ALA A 50 5.14 23.38 10.98
CA ALA A 50 4.59 24.72 10.75
C ALA A 50 4.45 25.43 12.10
N MET A 51 4.98 26.65 12.21
CA MET A 51 4.89 27.49 13.41
C MET A 51 5.15 28.95 13.05
N ASP A 52 4.55 29.90 13.78
CA ASP A 52 4.85 31.33 13.65
C ASP A 52 6.18 31.65 14.33
N VAL A 53 7.27 31.72 13.55
CA VAL A 53 8.63 31.91 14.07
C VAL A 53 8.87 33.37 14.43
N ASP A 54 8.47 34.31 13.57
CA ASP A 54 8.78 35.72 13.78
C ASP A 54 7.67 36.53 14.48
N ALA A 55 6.60 35.86 14.92
CA ALA A 55 5.43 36.44 15.58
C ALA A 55 4.72 37.49 14.71
N ASP A 56 4.67 37.25 13.40
CA ASP A 56 3.92 38.09 12.45
C ASP A 56 2.46 37.63 12.27
N GLY A 57 2.09 36.50 12.89
CA GLY A 57 0.76 35.92 12.84
C GLY A 57 0.54 34.96 11.67
N GLN A 58 1.53 34.75 10.79
CA GLN A 58 1.50 33.75 9.71
C GLN A 58 2.31 32.52 10.12
N LEU A 59 1.94 31.35 9.62
CA LEU A 59 2.71 30.14 9.88
C LEU A 59 3.88 30.02 8.91
N ASP A 60 5.08 29.89 9.47
CA ASP A 60 6.29 29.57 8.73
C ASP A 60 6.52 28.06 8.66
N ILE A 61 7.34 27.62 7.71
CA ILE A 61 7.76 26.22 7.60
C ILE A 61 9.15 26.04 8.22
N VAL A 62 9.32 25.02 9.05
CA VAL A 62 10.62 24.61 9.59
C VAL A 62 11.00 23.25 9.02
N ALA A 63 12.23 23.08 8.53
CA ALA A 63 12.76 21.79 8.10
C ALA A 63 14.29 21.75 8.26
N GLY A 64 14.80 20.74 8.97
CA GLY A 64 16.23 20.59 9.22
C GLY A 64 16.85 21.77 9.95
N GLY A 65 17.80 22.42 9.28
CA GLY A 65 18.58 23.52 9.83
C GLY A 65 18.00 24.91 9.54
N PHE A 66 16.84 24.98 8.90
CA PHE A 66 16.29 26.21 8.37
C PHE A 66 14.81 26.37 8.70
N TRP A 67 14.36 27.62 8.69
CA TRP A 67 12.96 27.99 8.57
C TRP A 67 12.73 28.85 7.33
N TYR A 68 11.51 28.86 6.82
CA TYR A 68 11.12 29.47 5.56
C TYR A 68 10.00 30.46 5.84
N GLN A 69 10.36 31.75 5.79
CA GLN A 69 9.49 32.83 6.25
C GLN A 69 8.30 33.07 5.30
N ALA A 70 7.08 32.89 5.78
CA ALA A 70 5.86 33.20 5.04
C ALA A 70 5.72 34.72 4.75
N PRO A 71 4.98 35.11 3.70
CA PRO A 71 4.53 34.28 2.57
C PRO A 71 5.62 34.14 1.48
N THR A 72 6.81 34.71 1.71
CA THR A 72 7.89 34.75 0.69
C THR A 72 8.68 33.45 0.59
N TRP A 73 8.52 32.57 1.57
CA TRP A 73 9.28 31.35 1.79
C TRP A 73 10.79 31.58 1.82
N LYS A 74 11.20 32.76 2.29
CA LYS A 74 12.61 33.12 2.37
C LYS A 74 13.31 32.23 3.39
N ARG A 75 14.24 31.41 2.92
CA ARG A 75 15.05 30.52 3.77
C ARG A 75 15.94 31.31 4.73
N ARG A 76 15.88 30.95 6.02
CA ARG A 76 16.64 31.54 7.12
C ARG A 76 17.22 30.45 8.01
N PHE A 77 18.40 30.69 8.56
CA PHE A 77 19.09 29.72 9.41
C PHE A 77 18.40 29.60 10.77
N LEU A 78 18.33 28.36 11.29
CA LEU A 78 17.78 28.03 12.59
C LEU A 78 18.81 27.31 13.47
N ARG A 79 19.38 26.22 12.95
CA ARG A 79 20.32 25.37 13.68
C ARG A 79 21.24 24.59 12.76
N ASP A 80 22.33 24.11 13.32
CA ASP A 80 23.11 23.05 12.69
C ASP A 80 22.39 21.70 12.83
N VAL A 81 22.26 20.97 11.72
CA VAL A 81 21.79 19.58 11.70
C VAL A 81 22.96 18.67 11.36
N GLU A 82 23.27 17.75 12.27
CA GLU A 82 24.38 16.82 12.10
C GLU A 82 24.05 15.83 10.97
N GLN A 83 25.05 15.55 10.12
CA GLN A 83 24.94 14.49 9.13
C GLN A 83 25.67 13.24 9.63
N ILE A 84 24.91 12.21 10.01
CA ILE A 84 25.45 10.95 10.52
C ILE A 84 25.21 9.85 9.50
N ARG A 85 26.31 9.25 9.01
CA ARG A 85 26.28 8.22 7.95
C ARG A 85 25.53 8.67 6.69
N GLY A 86 25.74 9.93 6.28
CA GLY A 86 25.13 10.50 5.08
C GLY A 86 23.66 10.90 5.21
N ARG A 87 23.08 10.87 6.42
CA ARG A 87 21.71 11.28 6.70
C ARG A 87 21.70 12.45 7.67
N ASN A 88 20.87 13.46 7.39
CA ASN A 88 20.59 14.53 8.34
C ASN A 88 19.82 13.96 9.52
N ASP A 89 20.26 14.27 10.73
CA ASP A 89 19.66 13.78 11.97
C ASP A 89 18.56 14.73 12.44
N ASP A 90 17.44 14.67 11.73
CA ASP A 90 16.22 15.46 11.92
C ASP A 90 14.99 14.61 11.64
N TYR A 91 14.66 13.66 12.53
CA TYR A 91 13.61 12.65 12.29
C TYR A 91 12.22 13.10 12.77
N SER A 92 12.14 14.22 13.51
CA SER A 92 10.89 14.88 13.85
C SER A 92 11.12 16.37 14.13
N CYS A 93 10.11 17.16 13.83
CA CYS A 93 10.03 18.58 14.14
C CYS A 93 8.70 18.81 14.88
N LEU A 94 8.77 18.91 16.21
CA LEU A 94 7.61 19.00 17.10
C LEU A 94 7.57 20.38 17.78
N PRO A 95 6.74 21.33 17.31
CA PRO A 95 6.59 22.63 17.95
C PRO A 95 5.92 22.53 19.33
N LEU A 96 6.56 23.05 20.37
CA LEU A 96 6.00 23.09 21.73
C LEU A 96 6.64 24.26 22.50
N ASP A 97 5.86 25.00 23.29
CA ASP A 97 6.42 25.99 24.24
C ASP A 97 7.00 25.25 25.45
N VAL A 98 8.31 24.99 25.44
CA VAL A 98 8.97 24.16 26.45
C VAL A 98 9.27 24.98 27.71
N ASN A 99 9.64 26.25 27.54
CA ASN A 99 10.08 27.12 28.62
C ASN A 99 8.95 28.01 29.20
N GLY A 100 7.74 27.97 28.62
CA GLY A 100 6.57 28.73 29.05
C GLY A 100 6.65 30.22 28.72
N ASP A 101 7.42 30.61 27.70
CA ASP A 101 7.59 32.02 27.31
C ASP A 101 6.54 32.52 26.30
N GLY A 102 5.65 31.62 25.86
CA GLY A 102 4.58 31.91 24.91
C GLY A 102 5.01 31.80 23.45
N ARG A 103 6.24 31.35 23.15
CA ARG A 103 6.73 31.05 21.81
C ARG A 103 6.97 29.57 21.66
N LEU A 104 6.72 29.04 20.47
CA LEU A 104 6.98 27.64 20.19
C LEU A 104 8.49 27.43 19.99
N ASP A 105 9.04 26.51 20.78
CA ASP A 105 10.33 25.90 20.55
C ASP A 105 10.20 24.71 19.59
N LEU A 106 11.31 24.08 19.23
CA LEU A 106 11.30 22.89 18.37
C LEU A 106 11.96 21.69 19.05
N ILE A 107 11.19 20.64 19.30
CA ILE A 107 11.68 19.35 19.80
C ILE A 107 12.04 18.44 18.61
N SER A 108 13.18 17.77 18.69
CA SER A 108 13.63 16.75 17.74
C SER A 108 13.94 15.43 18.42
N VAL A 109 13.33 14.38 17.89
CA VAL A 109 13.55 12.97 18.22
C VAL A 109 14.37 12.37 17.09
N ASN A 110 15.46 11.65 17.40
CA ASN A 110 16.43 11.28 16.37
C ASN A 110 16.86 9.81 16.38
N TYR A 111 17.02 9.26 15.18
CA TYR A 111 17.42 7.88 15.00
C TYR A 111 18.94 7.69 15.10
N ARG A 112 19.75 8.56 14.49
CA ARG A 112 21.19 8.31 14.33
C ARG A 112 21.99 8.76 15.54
N SER A 113 21.77 9.99 16.03
CA SER A 113 22.38 10.43 17.29
C SER A 113 21.76 9.75 18.50
N GLN A 114 20.57 9.15 18.34
CA GLN A 114 19.81 8.53 19.43
C GLN A 114 19.41 9.53 20.52
N SER A 115 19.33 10.81 20.15
CA SER A 115 19.06 11.91 21.08
C SER A 115 17.64 12.45 20.94
N LEU A 116 17.09 12.84 22.08
CA LEU A 116 15.93 13.69 22.22
C LEU A 116 16.40 15.05 22.73
N TYR A 117 16.11 16.12 22.01
CA TYR A 117 16.51 17.47 22.39
C TYR A 117 15.52 18.50 21.89
N TRP A 118 15.57 19.70 22.45
CA TRP A 118 14.84 20.84 21.92
C TRP A 118 15.80 22.00 21.61
N VAL A 119 15.38 22.89 20.70
CA VAL A 119 16.09 24.12 20.41
C VAL A 119 15.21 25.31 20.81
N GLU A 120 15.78 26.17 21.65
CA GLU A 120 15.10 27.31 22.26
C GLU A 120 14.95 28.45 21.28
N HIS A 121 13.71 28.94 21.13
CA HIS A 121 13.41 30.12 20.34
C HIS A 121 14.15 31.34 20.93
N PRO A 122 14.91 32.12 20.13
CA PRO A 122 15.75 33.21 20.66
C PRO A 122 14.97 34.48 21.06
N GLY A 123 13.65 34.39 21.21
CA GLY A 123 12.74 35.53 21.30
C GLY A 123 12.88 36.50 20.12
N GLU A 124 12.89 37.81 20.40
CA GLU A 124 13.02 38.88 19.39
C GLU A 124 14.39 38.93 18.67
N LYS A 125 15.35 38.07 19.06
CA LYS A 125 16.72 38.07 18.52
C LYS A 125 16.92 37.08 17.38
N LEU A 126 15.99 37.05 16.42
CA LEU A 126 16.13 36.24 15.21
C LEU A 126 17.29 36.79 14.36
N ALA A 127 18.35 36.00 14.20
CA ALA A 127 19.52 36.34 13.39
C ALA A 127 19.86 35.17 12.45
N ASP A 128 20.09 35.49 11.18
CA ASP A 128 20.30 34.49 10.12
C ASP A 128 21.66 33.76 10.21
N ASP A 129 22.49 34.06 11.22
CA ASP A 129 23.85 33.54 11.40
C ASP A 129 24.11 32.96 12.80
N VAL A 130 23.08 32.89 13.67
CA VAL A 130 23.21 32.39 15.04
C VAL A 130 22.27 31.20 15.25
N ALA A 131 22.85 30.05 15.57
CA ALA A 131 22.08 28.85 15.87
C ALA A 131 21.29 29.02 17.18
N TRP A 132 20.06 28.51 17.20
CA TRP A 132 19.22 28.46 18.38
C TRP A 132 19.86 27.57 19.46
N LYS A 133 19.60 27.87 20.73
CA LYS A 133 20.25 27.19 21.84
C LYS A 133 19.68 25.77 21.97
N LYS A 134 20.52 24.76 21.76
CA LYS A 134 20.17 23.35 21.95
C LYS A 134 20.20 22.94 23.42
N HIS A 135 19.18 22.21 23.84
CA HIS A 135 19.03 21.61 25.16
C HIS A 135 18.74 20.13 25.03
N VAL A 136 19.62 19.28 25.55
CA VAL A 136 19.43 17.82 25.51
C VAL A 136 18.41 17.41 26.57
N ILE A 137 17.39 16.66 26.15
CA ILE A 137 16.40 16.05 27.05
C ILE A 137 16.93 14.72 27.54
N ASP A 138 17.29 13.82 26.61
CA ASP A 138 17.79 12.47 26.90
C ASP A 138 18.49 11.84 25.68
N THR A 139 19.13 10.68 25.86
CA THR A 139 19.69 9.83 24.80
C THR A 139 19.25 8.36 24.96
N PRO A 140 17.94 8.06 24.81
CA PRO A 140 17.39 6.74 25.15
C PRO A 140 17.72 5.64 24.14
N GLY A 141 18.04 6.00 22.91
CA GLY A 141 18.23 5.06 21.82
C GLY A 141 17.66 5.58 20.49
N PRO A 142 17.78 4.80 19.40
CA PRO A 142 17.28 5.20 18.10
C PRO A 142 15.74 5.27 18.10
N ALA A 143 15.19 6.36 17.59
CA ALA A 143 13.77 6.54 17.35
C ALA A 143 13.51 7.08 15.93
N GLU A 144 12.56 6.47 15.21
CA GLU A 144 12.28 6.81 13.80
C GLU A 144 11.49 8.12 13.66
N THR A 145 10.78 8.53 14.71
CA THR A 145 10.09 9.82 14.83
C THR A 145 9.61 9.98 16.28
N GLY A 146 8.92 11.08 16.60
CA GLY A 146 8.15 11.23 17.83
C GLY A 146 6.85 11.98 17.59
N ARG A 147 5.95 11.96 18.56
CA ARG A 147 4.67 12.67 18.50
C ARG A 147 4.43 13.41 19.81
N LEU A 148 3.65 14.49 19.72
CA LEU A 148 3.12 15.19 20.88
C LEU A 148 1.75 14.62 21.22
N VAL A 149 1.60 14.08 22.43
CA VAL A 149 0.36 13.45 22.91
C VAL A 149 0.23 13.68 24.41
N ASP A 150 -0.98 13.87 24.93
CA ASP A 150 -1.24 13.91 26.37
C ASP A 150 -1.35 12.47 26.88
N VAL A 151 -0.25 11.90 27.38
CA VAL A 151 -0.20 10.47 27.75
C VAL A 151 -0.88 10.23 29.09
N ASP A 152 -0.73 11.16 30.03
CA ASP A 152 -1.21 11.00 31.39
C ASP A 152 -2.59 11.64 31.65
N GLY A 153 -3.12 12.39 30.70
CA GLY A 153 -4.44 13.03 30.76
C GLY A 153 -4.45 14.32 31.58
N ASP A 154 -3.31 14.99 31.76
CA ASP A 154 -3.21 16.23 32.54
C ASP A 154 -3.52 17.51 31.74
N GLY A 155 -3.80 17.36 30.43
CA GLY A 155 -4.12 18.44 29.51
C GLY A 155 -2.90 19.13 28.91
N ARG A 156 -1.68 18.68 29.21
CA ARG A 156 -0.44 19.12 28.54
C ARG A 156 0.05 18.03 27.59
N LEU A 157 0.75 18.47 26.54
CA LEU A 157 1.35 17.55 25.59
C LEU A 157 2.70 17.04 26.11
N ASP A 158 2.87 15.74 26.07
CA ASP A 158 4.11 15.02 26.31
C ASP A 158 4.80 14.65 25.00
N VAL A 159 6.06 14.21 25.08
CA VAL A 159 6.75 13.62 23.93
C VAL A 159 6.68 12.10 24.03
N LEU A 160 6.13 11.47 22.99
CA LEU A 160 6.13 10.02 22.79
C LEU A 160 7.03 9.65 21.60
N PRO A 161 8.30 9.29 21.84
CA PRO A 161 9.20 8.78 20.79
C PRO A 161 8.79 7.39 20.31
N ASN A 162 8.87 7.16 18.99
CA ASN A 162 8.82 5.82 18.42
C ASN A 162 10.22 5.15 18.52
N GLY A 163 10.55 4.67 19.72
CA GLY A 163 11.81 3.97 19.99
C GLY A 163 11.84 2.57 19.39
N VAL A 164 12.83 2.27 18.53
CA VAL A 164 12.94 0.94 17.91
C VAL A 164 13.62 -0.11 18.82
N LYS A 165 14.17 0.33 19.96
CA LYS A 165 14.89 -0.51 20.94
C LYS A 165 14.57 -0.16 22.39
N TYR A 166 13.69 0.80 22.61
CA TYR A 166 13.24 1.27 23.92
C TYR A 166 11.80 1.75 23.78
N SER A 167 11.07 1.82 24.89
CA SER A 167 9.75 2.43 24.92
C SER A 167 9.64 3.27 26.19
N ALA A 168 9.32 4.55 26.03
CA ALA A 168 9.14 5.51 27.11
C ALA A 168 8.39 6.73 26.57
N TRP A 169 7.75 7.49 27.48
CA TRP A 169 7.24 8.83 27.19
C TRP A 169 7.92 9.85 28.12
N TYR A 170 7.92 11.11 27.71
CA TYR A 170 8.65 12.18 28.38
C TYR A 170 7.70 13.29 28.77
N GLU A 171 7.48 13.40 30.08
CA GLU A 171 6.64 14.43 30.69
C GLU A 171 7.41 15.74 30.79
N LEU A 172 6.83 16.82 30.24
CA LEU A 172 7.36 18.17 30.41
C LEU A 172 6.99 18.73 31.78
N GLN A 173 8.00 19.11 32.56
CA GLN A 173 7.84 19.91 33.77
C GLN A 173 8.21 21.37 33.45
N PRO A 174 7.22 22.24 33.14
CA PRO A 174 7.49 23.61 32.79
C PRO A 174 8.06 24.39 33.99
N PRO A 175 8.83 25.46 33.74
CA PRO A 175 9.37 26.32 34.79
C PRO A 175 8.26 26.84 35.72
N GLN A 176 8.42 26.68 37.04
CA GLN A 176 7.45 27.18 38.01
C GLN A 176 7.67 28.66 38.33
N LYS A 177 8.89 29.16 38.07
CA LYS A 177 9.25 30.57 38.23
C LYS A 177 10.08 31.05 37.05
N LYS A 178 9.97 32.35 36.78
CA LYS A 178 10.77 33.03 35.77
C LYS A 178 12.28 32.83 36.04
N GLY A 179 12.97 32.23 35.09
CA GLY A 179 14.41 31.94 35.16
C GLY A 179 14.78 30.55 35.67
N GLU A 180 13.80 29.70 36.01
CA GLU A 180 14.01 28.26 36.14
C GLU A 180 14.04 27.61 34.73
N GLU A 181 14.84 26.56 34.55
CA GLU A 181 14.86 25.80 33.30
C GLU A 181 13.75 24.74 33.32
N ALA A 182 13.20 24.44 32.14
CA ALA A 182 12.29 23.32 31.98
C ALA A 182 13.01 22.01 32.29
N SER A 183 12.29 21.05 32.88
CA SER A 183 12.84 19.73 33.16
C SER A 183 11.93 18.64 32.59
N TRP A 184 12.47 17.43 32.45
CA TRP A 184 11.80 16.32 31.80
C TRP A 184 11.85 15.08 32.69
N ILE A 185 10.74 14.35 32.75
CA ILE A 185 10.66 13.08 33.47
C ILE A 185 10.38 11.99 32.44
N ALA A 186 11.31 11.03 32.33
CA ALA A 186 11.13 9.86 31.48
C ALA A 186 10.34 8.78 32.24
N HIS A 187 9.24 8.33 31.65
CA HIS A 187 8.41 7.26 32.18
C HIS A 187 8.56 6.01 31.30
N PRO A 188 9.16 4.93 31.82
CA PRO A 188 9.40 3.73 31.03
C PRO A 188 8.07 3.02 30.69
N LEU A 189 7.97 2.54 29.47
CA LEU A 189 6.87 1.73 28.97
C LEU A 189 7.33 0.26 28.81
N PRO A 190 6.40 -0.70 28.64
CA PRO A 190 6.76 -2.09 28.37
C PRO A 190 7.74 -2.22 27.20
N PRO A 191 8.88 -2.93 27.34
CA PRO A 191 9.85 -3.10 26.26
C PRO A 191 9.25 -3.74 25.00
N GLU A 192 8.19 -4.53 25.14
CA GLU A 192 7.46 -5.18 24.05
C GLU A 192 6.74 -4.18 23.14
N ALA A 193 6.52 -2.93 23.60
CA ALA A 193 5.95 -1.87 22.79
C ALA A 193 6.98 -1.26 21.81
N ALA A 194 8.29 -1.48 22.03
CA ALA A 194 9.33 -0.99 21.14
C ALA A 194 9.30 -1.72 19.79
N ALA A 195 8.99 -1.01 18.72
CA ALA A 195 8.84 -1.57 17.39
C ALA A 195 9.11 -0.52 16.30
N HIS A 196 8.96 -0.90 15.02
CA HIS A 196 9.04 0.07 13.93
C HIS A 196 7.85 1.03 13.91
N GLY A 197 6.64 0.55 14.23
CA GLY A 197 5.42 1.36 14.32
C GLY A 197 4.95 1.52 15.77
N LEU A 198 4.45 2.71 16.09
CA LEU A 198 3.82 3.03 17.37
C LEU A 198 2.58 3.87 17.10
N GLY A 199 1.48 3.50 17.73
CA GLY A 199 0.22 4.24 17.76
C GLY A 199 -0.17 4.59 19.19
N PHE A 200 -1.09 5.54 19.32
CA PHE A 200 -1.65 5.97 20.59
C PHE A 200 -3.13 6.34 20.41
N GLY A 201 -4.02 5.74 21.21
CA GLY A 201 -5.47 5.97 21.15
C GLY A 201 -6.24 5.00 22.04
N ASP A 202 -7.49 5.30 22.36
CA ASP A 202 -8.34 4.49 23.26
C ASP A 202 -8.86 3.24 22.55
N ILE A 203 -8.30 2.07 22.85
CA ILE A 203 -8.60 0.81 22.14
C ILE A 203 -9.77 0.07 22.79
N ASP A 204 -9.94 0.17 24.11
CA ASP A 204 -10.96 -0.56 24.86
C ASP A 204 -12.19 0.26 25.27
N GLY A 205 -12.18 1.56 24.96
CA GLY A 205 -13.30 2.49 25.11
C GLY A 205 -13.45 3.02 26.53
N ASP A 206 -12.37 3.01 27.32
CA ASP A 206 -12.41 3.41 28.72
C ASP A 206 -11.98 4.87 28.97
N GLY A 207 -11.73 5.61 27.89
CA GLY A 207 -11.37 7.02 27.90
C GLY A 207 -9.89 7.29 28.16
N ARG A 208 -9.03 6.26 28.17
CA ARG A 208 -7.58 6.41 28.32
C ARG A 208 -6.89 6.05 27.01
N GLY A 209 -5.91 6.86 26.59
CA GLY A 209 -5.10 6.53 25.42
C GLY A 209 -4.19 5.33 25.69
N ASP A 210 -4.34 4.28 24.90
CA ASP A 210 -3.55 3.06 24.91
C ASP A 210 -2.41 3.13 23.89
N LEU A 211 -1.39 2.28 24.06
CA LEU A 211 -0.32 2.15 23.07
C LEU A 211 -0.64 1.03 22.08
N VAL A 212 -0.32 1.25 20.82
CA VAL A 212 -0.45 0.23 19.76
C VAL A 212 0.91 -0.04 19.15
N SER A 213 1.26 -1.31 18.99
CA SER A 213 2.45 -1.73 18.26
C SER A 213 2.11 -2.87 17.30
N PRO A 214 3.02 -3.28 16.40
CA PRO A 214 2.78 -4.41 15.52
C PRO A 214 2.49 -5.73 16.23
N VAL A 215 2.79 -5.85 17.53
CA VAL A 215 2.62 -7.11 18.31
C VAL A 215 1.40 -7.08 19.24
N GLY A 216 0.49 -6.11 19.06
CA GLY A 216 -0.70 -5.95 19.87
C GLY A 216 -0.83 -4.53 20.44
N TRP A 217 -1.66 -4.38 21.46
CA TRP A 217 -1.87 -3.11 22.14
C TRP A 217 -1.58 -3.23 23.64
N PHE A 218 -1.42 -2.10 24.32
CA PHE A 218 -1.06 -2.02 25.73
C PHE A 218 -2.03 -1.10 26.45
N ALA A 219 -2.87 -1.70 27.29
CA ALA A 219 -3.87 -1.00 28.06
C ALA A 219 -3.22 -0.05 29.07
N ALA A 220 -3.64 1.21 29.05
CA ALA A 220 -3.18 2.24 29.97
C ALA A 220 -3.71 1.97 31.39
N PRO A 221 -2.86 1.99 32.43
CA PRO A 221 -3.32 1.98 33.81
C PRO A 221 -4.01 3.32 34.16
N GLU A 222 -4.75 3.37 35.28
CA GLU A 222 -5.34 4.64 35.77
C GLU A 222 -4.26 5.70 36.03
N ASP A 223 -3.16 5.34 36.71
CA ASP A 223 -1.98 6.18 36.87
C ASP A 223 -0.90 5.78 35.86
N ARG A 224 -0.70 6.59 34.82
CA ARG A 224 0.27 6.31 33.73
C ARG A 224 1.73 6.53 34.12
N ARG A 225 1.98 7.25 35.23
CA ARG A 225 3.33 7.54 35.72
C ARG A 225 3.91 6.35 36.50
N THR A 226 3.06 5.58 37.20
CA THR A 226 3.53 4.50 38.09
C THR A 226 2.86 3.14 37.86
N GLY A 227 1.70 3.12 37.20
CA GLY A 227 0.94 1.92 36.94
C GLY A 227 1.57 1.03 35.86
N ARG A 228 1.12 -0.22 35.81
CA ARG A 228 1.58 -1.19 34.82
C ARG A 228 0.67 -1.19 33.59
N TRP A 229 1.26 -0.87 32.44
CA TRP A 229 0.65 -1.09 31.13
C TRP A 229 0.52 -2.59 30.84
N THR A 230 -0.66 -3.02 30.42
CA THR A 230 -0.96 -4.46 30.24
C THR A 230 -1.04 -4.80 28.77
N GLN A 231 -0.20 -5.73 28.30
CA GLN A 231 -0.19 -6.13 26.89
C GLN A 231 -1.36 -7.07 26.55
N HIS A 232 -1.98 -6.79 25.40
CA HIS A 232 -2.99 -7.60 24.73
C HIS A 232 -2.47 -7.99 23.33
N ALA A 233 -1.92 -9.20 23.21
CA ALA A 233 -1.39 -9.74 21.96
C ALA A 233 -2.53 -10.33 21.08
N GLU A 234 -3.53 -9.51 20.76
CA GLU A 234 -4.74 -9.93 20.06
C GLU A 234 -4.56 -9.98 18.53
N PHE A 235 -3.55 -9.29 18.01
CA PHE A 235 -3.22 -9.24 16.58
C PHE A 235 -1.71 -9.17 16.36
N GLN A 236 -1.30 -9.39 15.11
CA GLN A 236 0.08 -9.21 14.65
C GLN A 236 0.06 -8.47 13.31
N LEU A 237 0.38 -7.17 13.34
CA LEU A 237 0.51 -6.36 12.12
C LEU A 237 1.83 -6.67 11.41
N HIS A 238 2.01 -6.02 10.26
CA HIS A 238 3.26 -6.04 9.52
C HIS A 238 4.39 -5.43 10.36
N ARG A 239 5.58 -6.06 10.32
CA ARG A 239 6.76 -5.62 11.07
C ARG A 239 7.24 -4.21 10.74
N ASP A 240 6.89 -3.73 9.55
CA ASP A 240 7.24 -2.43 8.99
C ASP A 240 6.05 -1.48 8.95
N ALA A 241 5.08 -1.65 9.87
CA ALA A 241 3.97 -0.73 10.04
C ALA A 241 4.47 0.72 10.14
N SER A 242 3.71 1.63 9.53
CA SER A 242 3.97 3.07 9.48
C SER A 242 4.10 3.68 10.86
N VAL A 243 4.63 4.89 10.89
CA VAL A 243 4.70 5.72 12.09
C VAL A 243 3.96 7.02 11.82
N PRO A 244 2.78 7.25 12.42
CA PRO A 244 2.13 6.41 13.42
C PRO A 244 1.43 5.16 12.83
N ILE A 245 1.01 4.26 13.73
CA ILE A 245 -0.20 3.45 13.54
C ILE A 245 -1.35 4.33 14.03
N LEU A 246 -2.31 4.63 13.15
CA LEU A 246 -3.44 5.49 13.49
C LEU A 246 -4.51 4.67 14.22
N VAL A 247 -5.13 5.26 15.24
CA VAL A 247 -6.27 4.71 15.96
C VAL A 247 -7.48 5.58 15.65
N HIS A 248 -8.50 5.01 15.00
CA HIS A 248 -9.66 5.76 14.51
C HIS A 248 -10.85 4.81 14.31
N ASP A 249 -12.07 5.27 14.60
CA ASP A 249 -13.29 4.56 14.21
C ASP A 249 -13.49 4.76 12.71
N VAL A 250 -13.10 3.77 11.91
CA VAL A 250 -13.08 3.92 10.45
C VAL A 250 -14.47 3.69 9.89
N ASP A 251 -15.24 2.71 10.38
CA ASP A 251 -16.56 2.40 9.82
C ASP A 251 -17.75 3.04 10.54
N GLY A 252 -17.49 3.79 11.61
CA GLY A 252 -18.50 4.53 12.36
C GLY A 252 -19.32 3.66 13.31
N ASP A 253 -18.87 2.46 13.65
CA ASP A 253 -19.56 1.56 14.58
C ASP A 253 -19.30 1.89 16.07
N GLY A 254 -18.38 2.82 16.33
CA GLY A 254 -18.05 3.35 17.64
C GLY A 254 -16.91 2.62 18.35
N ASP A 255 -16.27 1.63 17.72
CA ASP A 255 -15.04 1.03 18.21
C ASP A 255 -13.78 1.58 17.51
N ALA A 256 -12.61 1.24 18.07
CA ALA A 256 -11.35 1.82 17.63
C ALA A 256 -10.63 0.86 16.67
N ASP A 257 -10.58 1.24 15.39
CA ASP A 257 -9.83 0.53 14.37
C ASP A 257 -8.37 1.02 14.29
N LEU A 258 -7.55 0.24 13.59
CA LEU A 258 -6.16 0.56 13.35
C LEU A 258 -5.89 0.77 11.87
N ILE A 259 -5.24 1.87 11.48
CA ILE A 259 -4.78 2.10 10.11
C ILE A 259 -3.25 2.14 10.08
N TRP A 260 -2.63 1.43 9.15
CA TRP A 260 -1.19 1.51 8.94
C TRP A 260 -0.79 1.38 7.47
N GLY A 261 0.32 2.02 7.13
CA GLY A 261 1.03 1.84 5.88
C GLY A 261 2.20 0.90 6.05
N ARG A 262 2.70 0.39 4.93
CA ARG A 262 3.93 -0.42 4.91
C ARG A 262 5.12 0.45 4.56
N GLY A 263 5.88 0.82 5.59
CA GLY A 263 7.01 1.73 5.48
C GLY A 263 8.14 1.17 4.61
N HIS A 264 8.33 -0.15 4.58
CA HIS A 264 9.38 -0.83 3.79
C HIS A 264 8.81 -1.79 2.73
N GLY A 265 7.52 -2.11 2.83
CA GLY A 265 6.77 -2.99 1.93
C GLY A 265 5.76 -2.25 1.07
N CYS A 266 4.67 -2.93 0.73
CA CYS A 266 3.64 -2.44 -0.19
C CYS A 266 2.28 -2.36 0.49
N GLY A 267 1.66 -1.20 0.36
CA GLY A 267 0.27 -0.98 0.65
C GLY A 267 -0.08 -0.31 1.98
N LEU A 268 -1.37 -0.03 2.09
CA LEU A 268 -2.10 0.55 3.18
C LEU A 268 -3.17 -0.46 3.64
N TYR A 269 -3.37 -0.56 4.93
CA TYR A 269 -4.26 -1.53 5.54
C TYR A 269 -5.01 -0.89 6.69
N TRP A 270 -6.17 -1.45 7.00
CA TRP A 270 -6.82 -1.24 8.28
C TRP A 270 -7.22 -2.56 8.92
N LEU A 271 -7.31 -2.55 10.24
CA LEU A 271 -7.71 -3.67 11.07
C LEU A 271 -8.98 -3.24 11.79
N GLU A 272 -10.10 -3.76 11.30
CA GLU A 272 -11.43 -3.54 11.86
C GLU A 272 -11.51 -4.26 13.21
N GLN A 273 -11.81 -3.51 14.26
CA GLN A 273 -12.23 -4.07 15.53
C GLN A 273 -13.71 -4.47 15.43
N ALA A 274 -14.09 -5.50 16.17
CA ALA A 274 -15.49 -5.77 16.43
C ALA A 274 -15.62 -6.35 17.83
N LYS A 275 -16.65 -5.93 18.57
CA LYS A 275 -16.92 -6.39 19.94
C LYS A 275 -18.14 -7.27 20.01
N ALA A 276 -17.98 -8.47 20.55
CA ALA A 276 -19.09 -9.37 20.84
C ALA A 276 -19.82 -8.98 22.13
N ASP A 277 -21.05 -9.45 22.31
CA ASP A 277 -21.89 -9.20 23.50
C ASP A 277 -21.23 -9.65 24.82
N ASP A 278 -20.30 -10.61 24.77
CA ASP A 278 -19.55 -11.10 25.93
C ASP A 278 -18.32 -10.24 26.27
N GLY A 279 -18.10 -9.16 25.52
CA GLY A 279 -16.98 -8.24 25.67
C GLY A 279 -15.69 -8.69 25.00
N SER A 280 -15.68 -9.84 24.31
CA SER A 280 -14.53 -10.27 23.52
C SER A 280 -14.39 -9.43 22.24
N ARG A 281 -13.14 -9.09 21.90
CA ARG A 281 -12.79 -8.42 20.65
C ARG A 281 -12.39 -9.44 19.58
N SER A 282 -12.76 -9.14 18.35
CA SER A 282 -12.24 -9.77 17.14
C SER A 282 -11.64 -8.71 16.23
N TRP A 283 -10.75 -9.14 15.34
CA TRP A 283 -10.01 -8.25 14.47
C TRP A 283 -10.04 -8.77 13.03
N THR A 284 -10.48 -7.95 12.08
CA THR A 284 -10.56 -8.29 10.65
C THR A 284 -9.63 -7.39 9.85
N GLN A 285 -8.65 -7.99 9.16
CA GLN A 285 -7.70 -7.23 8.35
C GLN A 285 -8.28 -6.96 6.96
N HIS A 286 -8.14 -5.71 6.52
CA HIS A 286 -8.54 -5.23 5.20
C HIS A 286 -7.41 -4.47 4.53
N ALA A 287 -7.20 -4.73 3.24
CA ALA A 287 -6.28 -3.95 2.43
C ALA A 287 -7.01 -2.73 1.84
N ILE A 288 -6.46 -1.54 2.05
CA ILE A 288 -6.96 -0.26 1.53
C ILE A 288 -6.44 -0.05 0.10
N ASP A 289 -5.12 -0.07 -0.08
CA ASP A 289 -4.46 0.07 -1.39
C ASP A 289 -3.16 -0.72 -1.37
N THR A 290 -2.91 -1.59 -2.35
CA THR A 290 -1.67 -2.37 -2.44
C THR A 290 -0.87 -2.07 -3.71
N SER A 291 -1.23 -1.02 -4.44
CA SER A 291 -0.64 -0.70 -5.75
C SER A 291 0.70 0.02 -5.66
N TRP A 292 1.16 0.39 -4.47
CA TRP A 292 2.39 1.16 -4.27
C TRP A 292 3.09 0.84 -2.94
N SER A 293 4.36 1.24 -2.84
CA SER A 293 5.25 0.93 -1.71
C SER A 293 5.77 2.16 -0.98
N GLN A 294 6.32 1.97 0.22
CA GLN A 294 6.96 3.00 1.05
C GLN A 294 5.97 3.99 1.69
N ALA A 295 4.83 3.50 2.17
CA ALA A 295 3.87 4.28 2.94
C ALA A 295 4.32 4.35 4.42
N HIS A 296 5.26 5.26 4.71
CA HIS A 296 5.95 5.30 6.01
C HIS A 296 5.26 6.23 7.03
N THR A 297 4.74 7.37 6.58
CA THR A 297 3.99 8.33 7.39
C THR A 297 2.55 8.44 6.87
N LEU A 298 1.59 8.43 7.79
CA LEU A 298 0.17 8.64 7.52
C LEU A 298 -0.35 9.84 8.31
N LEU A 299 -1.36 10.52 7.76
CA LEU A 299 -2.13 11.57 8.42
C LEU A 299 -3.63 11.26 8.29
N LEU A 300 -4.41 11.71 9.27
CA LEU A 300 -5.87 11.86 9.18
C LEU A 300 -6.19 13.34 9.29
N ALA A 301 -6.84 13.90 8.28
CA ALA A 301 -7.22 15.31 8.25
C ALA A 301 -8.46 15.50 7.37
N ASP A 302 -9.39 16.33 7.81
CA ASP A 302 -10.57 16.74 7.05
C ASP A 302 -10.12 17.73 5.97
N LEU A 303 -9.88 17.24 4.75
CA LEU A 303 -9.35 18.05 3.65
C LEU A 303 -10.45 18.72 2.85
N ASP A 304 -11.69 18.25 2.93
CA ASP A 304 -12.82 18.81 2.20
C ASP A 304 -13.85 19.54 3.08
N ASN A 305 -13.57 19.65 4.37
CA ASN A 305 -14.36 20.33 5.40
C ASN A 305 -15.77 19.73 5.54
N ASP A 306 -15.92 18.42 5.33
CA ASP A 306 -17.17 17.70 5.52
C ASP A 306 -17.37 17.14 6.94
N GLY A 307 -16.33 17.25 7.78
CA GLY A 307 -16.30 16.79 9.16
C GLY A 307 -15.78 15.35 9.34
N ALA A 308 -15.50 14.63 8.26
CA ALA A 308 -14.89 13.31 8.27
C ALA A 308 -13.45 13.39 7.73
N PRO A 309 -12.43 12.90 8.46
CA PRO A 309 -11.06 13.03 8.01
C PRO A 309 -10.75 12.06 6.86
N GLU A 310 -10.04 12.55 5.84
CA GLU A 310 -9.37 11.70 4.85
C GLU A 310 -8.11 11.07 5.43
N LEU A 311 -7.84 9.83 5.01
CA LEU A 311 -6.53 9.22 5.15
C LEU A 311 -5.59 9.79 4.07
N ILE A 312 -4.41 10.23 4.49
CA ILE A 312 -3.39 10.79 3.59
C ILE A 312 -2.11 9.99 3.74
N ALA A 313 -1.55 9.59 2.61
CA ALA A 313 -0.32 8.82 2.58
C ALA A 313 0.60 9.29 1.44
N GLY A 314 1.89 9.42 1.75
CA GLY A 314 2.91 9.82 0.80
C GLY A 314 3.99 8.76 0.66
N LYS A 315 4.55 8.64 -0.55
CA LYS A 315 5.69 7.76 -0.81
C LYS A 315 6.96 8.36 -0.23
N ARG A 316 7.69 7.56 0.56
CA ARG A 316 9.01 7.94 1.08
C ARG A 316 10.09 7.90 0.02
N PHE A 317 10.93 8.93 -0.03
CA PHE A 317 12.06 8.98 -0.95
C PHE A 317 13.27 8.18 -0.44
N MET A 318 13.58 7.09 -1.14
CA MET A 318 14.81 6.30 -0.95
C MET A 318 15.03 5.82 0.50
N GLY A 319 13.97 5.45 1.22
CA GLY A 319 13.99 5.16 2.67
C GLY A 319 15.20 4.31 3.11
N HIS A 320 15.55 3.28 2.35
CA HIS A 320 16.69 2.39 2.61
C HIS A 320 17.69 2.34 1.44
N GLU A 321 17.87 3.47 0.74
CA GLU A 321 18.86 3.62 -0.34
C GLU A 321 18.71 2.60 -1.49
N GLY A 322 17.47 2.32 -1.88
CA GLY A 322 17.15 1.40 -2.98
C GLY A 322 17.13 -0.07 -2.59
N ASN A 323 17.27 -0.39 -1.30
CA ASN A 323 17.24 -1.77 -0.82
C ASN A 323 15.82 -2.35 -0.69
N ASN A 324 14.77 -1.51 -0.68
CA ASN A 324 13.38 -1.98 -0.74
C ASN A 324 12.77 -1.86 -2.14
N LEU A 325 11.78 -2.71 -2.40
CA LEU A 325 11.03 -2.71 -3.66
C LEU A 325 10.28 -1.39 -3.87
N GLY A 326 10.41 -0.84 -5.08
CA GLY A 326 9.70 0.37 -5.51
C GLY A 326 10.24 1.66 -4.89
N GLU A 327 11.38 1.69 -4.20
CA GLU A 327 11.97 2.96 -3.69
C GLU A 327 12.30 3.97 -4.79
N TYR A 328 12.57 3.50 -6.00
CA TYR A 328 12.84 4.33 -7.17
C TYR A 328 11.58 4.74 -7.93
N ASP A 329 10.41 4.15 -7.62
CA ASP A 329 9.16 4.51 -8.28
C ASP A 329 8.85 6.00 -8.05
N PRO A 330 8.17 6.67 -9.00
CA PRO A 330 7.84 8.09 -8.87
C PRO A 330 7.18 8.43 -7.53
N LEU A 331 7.60 9.54 -6.94
CA LEU A 331 6.98 10.06 -5.72
C LEU A 331 5.53 10.47 -5.99
N ALA A 332 4.67 10.21 -5.03
CA ALA A 332 3.29 10.65 -5.04
C ALA A 332 2.76 10.80 -3.61
N ILE A 333 1.75 11.66 -3.48
CA ILE A 333 0.92 11.80 -2.28
C ILE A 333 -0.52 11.54 -2.70
N TYR A 334 -1.20 10.70 -1.94
CA TYR A 334 -2.57 10.27 -2.18
C TYR A 334 -3.45 10.58 -0.98
N GLY A 335 -4.69 10.98 -1.25
CA GLY A 335 -5.77 11.00 -0.28
C GLY A 335 -6.73 9.84 -0.52
N TYR A 336 -7.36 9.37 0.55
CA TYR A 336 -8.32 8.26 0.53
C TYR A 336 -9.56 8.64 1.33
N GLN A 337 -10.69 8.66 0.64
CA GLN A 337 -12.01 8.87 1.23
C GLN A 337 -12.69 7.52 1.46
N LEU A 338 -13.19 7.25 2.66
CA LEU A 338 -13.99 6.06 2.90
C LEU A 338 -15.46 6.33 2.53
N SER A 339 -16.08 5.40 1.80
CA SER A 339 -17.55 5.31 1.80
C SER A 339 -17.97 4.36 2.91
N ALA A 340 -18.63 4.90 3.93
CA ALA A 340 -19.18 4.13 5.03
C ALA A 340 -20.19 3.08 4.55
N GLU A 341 -20.99 3.40 3.52
CA GLU A 341 -22.03 2.51 3.00
C GLU A 341 -21.46 1.26 2.34
N SER A 342 -20.42 1.41 1.52
CA SER A 342 -19.80 0.28 0.82
C SER A 342 -18.57 -0.27 1.53
N ARG A 343 -18.09 0.41 2.58
CA ARG A 343 -16.83 0.11 3.29
C ARG A 343 -15.66 0.00 2.32
N THR A 344 -15.64 0.89 1.32
CA THR A 344 -14.59 0.96 0.29
C THR A 344 -13.93 2.31 0.29
N TRP A 345 -12.67 2.35 -0.13
CA TRP A 345 -11.87 3.55 -0.16
C TRP A 345 -11.79 4.12 -1.56
N ARG A 346 -12.06 5.39 -1.77
CA ARG A 346 -11.80 6.09 -3.03
C ARG A 346 -10.48 6.84 -2.93
N ARG A 347 -9.53 6.48 -3.78
CA ARG A 347 -8.25 7.20 -3.89
C ARG A 347 -8.36 8.42 -4.80
N PHE A 348 -7.72 9.51 -4.42
CA PHE A 348 -7.41 10.64 -5.30
C PHE A 348 -5.92 11.03 -5.18
N THR A 349 -5.37 11.63 -6.23
CA THR A 349 -3.98 12.08 -6.25
C THR A 349 -3.91 13.53 -5.77
N ILE A 350 -3.16 13.76 -4.70
CA ILE A 350 -2.87 15.09 -4.15
C ILE A 350 -1.69 15.70 -4.91
N ALA A 351 -0.59 14.95 -5.04
CA ALA A 351 0.62 15.41 -5.72
C ALA A 351 1.37 14.29 -6.44
N LYS A 352 2.05 14.64 -7.53
CA LYS A 352 3.03 13.79 -8.22
C LYS A 352 4.40 14.46 -8.16
N GLY A 353 5.45 13.70 -7.87
CA GLY A 353 6.81 14.22 -7.69
C GLY A 353 7.10 14.79 -6.30
N ALA A 354 6.14 14.75 -5.38
CA ALA A 354 6.29 15.03 -3.95
C ALA A 354 5.92 13.79 -3.13
N GLY A 355 6.41 13.69 -1.89
CA GLY A 355 6.22 12.52 -1.02
C GLY A 355 6.25 12.87 0.46
N PHE A 356 6.01 11.87 1.32
CA PHE A 356 6.14 11.99 2.78
C PHE A 356 7.31 11.14 3.25
N ASP A 357 8.16 11.70 4.11
CA ASP A 357 9.21 10.93 4.79
C ASP A 357 8.74 10.56 6.20
N LEU A 358 9.15 11.27 7.27
CA LEU A 358 8.91 10.84 8.66
C LEU A 358 7.88 11.67 9.43
N ASP A 359 7.72 12.94 9.07
CA ASP A 359 6.96 13.88 9.91
C ASP A 359 6.34 15.02 9.08
N ALA A 360 5.47 14.64 8.13
CA ALA A 360 4.63 15.56 7.37
C ALA A 360 3.54 16.19 8.27
N LYS A 361 2.99 17.33 7.87
CA LYS A 361 1.97 18.07 8.63
C LYS A 361 0.74 18.35 7.78
N ALA A 362 -0.43 18.26 8.41
CA ALA A 362 -1.68 18.85 7.92
C ALA A 362 -2.00 20.06 8.80
N VAL A 363 -2.12 21.24 8.20
CA VAL A 363 -2.27 22.50 8.92
C VAL A 363 -2.82 23.56 7.97
N ASP A 364 -3.69 24.42 8.47
CA ASP A 364 -4.18 25.62 7.78
C ASP A 364 -3.05 26.66 7.76
N ILE A 365 -2.22 26.66 6.70
CA ILE A 365 -0.98 27.44 6.67
C ILE A 365 -1.23 28.91 6.32
N ASP A 366 -2.27 29.17 5.54
CA ASP A 366 -2.62 30.50 5.04
C ASP A 366 -3.86 31.10 5.74
N GLN A 367 -4.46 30.36 6.68
CA GLN A 367 -5.57 30.77 7.54
C GLN A 367 -6.88 31.01 6.77
N ASP A 368 -7.09 30.27 5.68
CA ASP A 368 -8.31 30.35 4.89
C ASP A 368 -9.41 29.36 5.36
N GLY A 369 -9.05 28.44 6.25
CA GLY A 369 -9.93 27.48 6.89
C GLY A 369 -9.93 26.09 6.26
N ASP A 370 -9.11 25.83 5.23
CA ASP A 370 -8.73 24.47 4.85
C ASP A 370 -7.43 24.02 5.49
N LEU A 371 -7.27 22.70 5.63
CA LEU A 371 -5.99 22.10 5.94
C LEU A 371 -5.15 21.93 4.67
N ASP A 372 -3.97 22.52 4.68
CA ASP A 372 -2.89 22.30 3.71
C ASP A 372 -1.97 21.17 4.14
N LEU A 373 -1.06 20.76 3.25
CA LEU A 373 -0.03 19.78 3.58
C LEU A 373 1.38 20.36 3.43
N VAL A 374 2.17 20.26 4.49
CA VAL A 374 3.62 20.49 4.45
C VAL A 374 4.32 19.16 4.40
N ALA A 375 5.05 18.93 3.31
CA ALA A 375 5.65 17.65 2.98
C ALA A 375 7.16 17.82 2.80
N SER A 376 7.94 17.14 3.63
CA SER A 376 9.40 17.10 3.50
C SER A 376 9.89 15.68 3.25
N THR A 377 10.88 15.57 2.37
CA THR A 377 11.62 14.35 2.12
C THR A 377 13.09 14.67 1.90
N ARG A 378 13.91 13.63 1.81
CA ARG A 378 15.28 13.80 1.33
C ARG A 378 15.42 14.17 -0.17
N GLY A 379 14.31 14.40 -0.87
CA GLY A 379 14.27 14.86 -2.26
C GLY A 379 13.60 16.22 -2.46
N GLY A 380 13.28 16.95 -1.38
CA GLY A 380 12.70 18.29 -1.43
C GLY A 380 11.73 18.61 -0.29
N LEU A 381 11.32 19.87 -0.24
CA LEU A 381 10.30 20.43 0.65
C LEU A 381 9.19 21.09 -0.18
N TRP A 382 7.95 20.70 0.08
CA TRP A 382 6.77 21.18 -0.63
C TRP A 382 5.69 21.68 0.32
N LEU A 383 4.98 22.71 -0.12
CA LEU A 383 3.67 23.09 0.39
C LEU A 383 2.63 22.67 -0.65
N LEU A 384 1.63 21.92 -0.22
CA LEU A 384 0.47 21.56 -1.03
C LEU A 384 -0.69 22.38 -0.48
N GLU A 385 -0.92 23.54 -1.11
CA GLU A 385 -1.99 24.47 -0.74
C GLU A 385 -3.32 23.86 -1.21
N ASN A 386 -4.21 23.57 -0.27
CA ASN A 386 -5.56 23.15 -0.56
C ASN A 386 -6.34 24.34 -1.13
N GLN A 387 -7.36 24.07 -1.95
CA GLN A 387 -8.13 25.12 -2.61
C GLN A 387 -9.64 24.88 -2.41
N LEU A 388 -10.01 24.06 -1.39
CA LEU A 388 -11.30 23.43 -1.05
C LEU A 388 -12.24 23.11 -2.21
N THR A 389 -12.67 24.13 -2.95
CA THR A 389 -13.41 24.03 -4.20
C THR A 389 -13.08 25.20 -5.14
N GLY A 390 -12.11 25.02 -6.05
CA GLY A 390 -11.67 26.10 -6.95
C GLY A 390 -10.99 25.63 -8.23
N GLN A 391 -11.72 25.72 -9.36
CA GLN A 391 -11.32 25.42 -10.75
C GLN A 391 -11.25 23.93 -11.15
N LYS A 392 -11.89 23.61 -12.29
CA LYS A 392 -11.90 22.31 -12.99
C LYS A 392 -10.62 21.51 -12.72
N ALA A 393 -10.80 20.24 -12.37
CA ALA A 393 -9.76 19.23 -12.20
C ALA A 393 -8.60 19.43 -13.18
N PRO A 394 -7.34 19.19 -12.77
CA PRO A 394 -6.21 19.22 -13.69
C PRO A 394 -6.54 18.38 -14.93
N THR A 395 -6.09 18.90 -16.07
CA THR A 395 -6.27 18.36 -17.41
C THR A 395 -6.10 16.84 -17.46
N ALA A 396 -6.89 16.20 -18.32
CA ALA A 396 -6.85 14.77 -18.63
C ALA A 396 -5.44 14.17 -18.47
N PRO A 397 -5.34 12.93 -17.95
CA PRO A 397 -4.04 12.28 -17.74
C PRO A 397 -3.15 12.50 -18.96
N ALA A 398 -1.89 12.88 -18.72
CA ALA A 398 -0.93 13.09 -19.79
C ALA A 398 -1.00 11.91 -20.76
N ALA A 399 -1.01 12.20 -22.06
CA ALA A 399 -1.14 11.16 -23.07
C ALA A 399 -0.08 10.07 -22.82
N PRO A 400 -0.43 8.78 -22.90
CA PRO A 400 0.51 7.70 -22.68
C PRO A 400 1.74 7.82 -23.59
N ILE A 401 2.90 7.48 -23.03
CA ILE A 401 4.17 7.54 -23.77
C ILE A 401 4.29 6.34 -24.69
N ALA A 402 4.31 6.59 -26.01
CA ALA A 402 4.42 5.56 -27.02
C ALA A 402 5.87 5.12 -27.28
N TYR A 403 6.04 3.85 -27.62
CA TYR A 403 7.32 3.23 -28.00
C TYR A 403 7.16 2.51 -29.34
N LYS A 404 8.13 2.66 -30.24
CA LYS A 404 8.10 2.05 -31.58
C LYS A 404 8.74 0.66 -31.62
N ASP A 405 9.58 0.34 -30.64
CA ASP A 405 10.31 -0.92 -30.56
C ASP A 405 10.41 -1.36 -29.10
N HIS A 406 9.55 -2.31 -28.73
CA HIS A 406 9.44 -2.82 -27.36
C HIS A 406 10.66 -3.65 -26.93
N ARG A 407 11.57 -4.01 -27.84
CA ARG A 407 12.86 -4.63 -27.49
C ARG A 407 13.80 -3.63 -26.82
N ARG A 408 13.61 -2.32 -27.04
CA ARG A 408 14.48 -1.26 -26.51
C ARG A 408 14.13 -0.90 -25.07
N VAL A 409 14.22 -1.88 -24.17
CA VAL A 409 13.89 -1.71 -22.74
C VAL A 409 14.86 -0.77 -22.01
N MET A 410 16.09 -0.59 -22.52
CA MET A 410 17.11 0.31 -21.98
C MET A 410 16.99 1.77 -22.45
N TYR A 411 15.80 2.19 -22.88
CA TYR A 411 15.49 3.57 -23.26
C TYR A 411 14.16 4.02 -22.67
N VAL A 412 14.09 5.28 -22.24
CA VAL A 412 12.87 5.94 -21.76
C VAL A 412 12.57 7.18 -22.61
N ASN A 413 11.31 7.33 -23.01
CA ASN A 413 10.87 8.43 -23.86
C ASN A 413 10.30 9.55 -22.99
N THR A 414 10.59 10.80 -23.37
CA THR A 414 9.92 11.97 -22.78
C THR A 414 8.54 12.17 -23.41
N PRO A 415 7.65 12.98 -22.81
CA PRO A 415 6.37 13.38 -23.43
C PRO A 415 6.51 13.97 -24.84
N GLU A 416 7.63 14.61 -25.15
CA GLU A 416 7.95 15.16 -26.47
C GLU A 416 8.43 14.10 -27.47
N GLY A 417 8.49 12.83 -27.07
CA GLY A 417 8.94 11.70 -27.90
C GLY A 417 10.45 11.59 -28.04
N LYS A 418 11.23 12.29 -27.20
CA LYS A 418 12.69 12.17 -27.19
C LYS A 418 13.10 10.92 -26.41
N GLU A 419 13.87 10.04 -27.04
CA GLU A 419 14.45 8.88 -26.37
C GLU A 419 15.69 9.28 -25.56
N THR A 420 15.79 8.74 -24.34
CA THR A 420 16.95 8.88 -23.46
C THR A 420 17.40 7.50 -22.96
N PRO A 421 18.70 7.22 -22.83
CA PRO A 421 19.17 5.95 -22.28
C PRO A 421 18.72 5.76 -20.83
N VAL A 422 18.41 4.51 -20.46
CA VAL A 422 18.20 4.12 -19.06
C VAL A 422 19.56 3.77 -18.46
N GLU A 423 20.09 4.62 -17.59
CA GLU A 423 21.41 4.44 -16.96
C GLU A 423 21.32 4.23 -15.44
N THR A 424 20.19 4.60 -14.85
CA THR A 424 19.97 4.52 -13.40
C THR A 424 18.67 3.77 -13.06
N PRO A 425 18.53 3.26 -11.82
CA PRO A 425 17.26 2.72 -11.34
C PRO A 425 16.09 3.72 -11.41
N PHE A 426 16.34 5.03 -11.31
CA PHE A 426 15.31 6.06 -11.47
C PHE A 426 14.82 6.17 -12.91
N ASP A 427 15.71 6.11 -13.90
CA ASP A 427 15.32 6.09 -15.32
C ASP A 427 14.49 4.84 -15.62
N TRP A 428 14.89 3.70 -15.03
CA TRP A 428 14.18 2.45 -15.16
C TRP A 428 12.79 2.51 -14.53
N ALA A 429 12.64 3.10 -13.34
CA ALA A 429 11.35 3.21 -12.67
C ALA A 429 10.33 4.01 -13.51
N ARG A 430 10.77 5.08 -14.19
CA ARG A 430 9.94 5.81 -15.17
C ARG A 430 9.56 4.93 -16.36
N ARG A 431 10.53 4.16 -16.90
CA ARG A 431 10.27 3.23 -17.99
C ARG A 431 9.25 2.15 -17.59
N ARG A 432 9.35 1.64 -16.37
CA ARG A 432 8.41 0.68 -15.78
C ARG A 432 7.00 1.25 -15.67
N GLU A 433 6.84 2.49 -15.24
CA GLU A 433 5.52 3.17 -15.21
C GLU A 433 4.90 3.23 -16.61
N HIS A 434 5.68 3.57 -17.65
CA HIS A 434 5.18 3.60 -19.02
C HIS A 434 4.76 2.19 -19.52
N ILE A 435 5.47 1.13 -19.11
CA ILE A 435 5.10 -0.25 -19.44
C ILE A 435 3.76 -0.61 -18.80
N GLN A 436 3.55 -0.26 -17.52
CA GLN A 436 2.26 -0.47 -16.84
C GLN A 436 1.11 0.29 -17.51
N GLN A 437 1.37 1.52 -17.98
CA GLN A 437 0.39 2.29 -18.78
C GLN A 437 0.10 1.61 -20.12
N GLY A 438 1.13 1.13 -20.83
CA GLY A 438 0.98 0.40 -22.08
C GLY A 438 0.15 -0.88 -21.92
N MET A 439 0.41 -1.65 -20.86
CA MET A 439 -0.40 -2.82 -20.53
C MET A 439 -1.87 -2.46 -20.26
N GLN A 440 -2.14 -1.39 -19.51
CA GLN A 440 -3.52 -0.93 -19.27
C GLN A 440 -4.22 -0.44 -20.54
N LEU A 441 -3.51 0.18 -21.49
CA LEU A 441 -4.10 0.54 -22.79
C LEU A 441 -4.63 -0.68 -23.55
N ALA A 442 -3.92 -1.81 -23.49
CA ALA A 442 -4.33 -3.05 -24.16
C ALA A 442 -5.35 -3.86 -23.34
N MET A 443 -5.25 -3.84 -22.01
CA MET A 443 -6.01 -4.71 -21.11
C MET A 443 -7.25 -4.04 -20.48
N GLY A 444 -7.33 -2.72 -20.46
CA GLY A 444 -8.25 -1.97 -19.59
C GLY A 444 -7.53 -1.40 -18.37
N ASP A 445 -8.15 -0.46 -17.68
CA ASP A 445 -7.57 0.20 -16.52
C ASP A 445 -7.50 -0.75 -15.32
N LEU A 446 -6.41 -0.71 -14.55
CA LEU A 446 -6.34 -1.44 -13.29
C LEU A 446 -7.28 -0.77 -12.28
N PRO A 447 -8.23 -1.50 -11.66
CA PRO A 447 -9.13 -0.90 -10.69
C PRO A 447 -8.39 -0.33 -9.47
N GLY A 448 -8.93 0.77 -8.93
CA GLY A 448 -8.40 1.37 -7.71
C GLY A 448 -9.00 0.77 -6.43
N PRO A 449 -8.61 1.32 -5.26
CA PRO A 449 -9.15 0.97 -3.95
C PRO A 449 -10.69 0.92 -3.87
N GLU A 450 -11.38 1.68 -4.71
CA GLU A 450 -12.85 1.80 -4.67
C GLU A 450 -13.57 0.51 -5.04
N ARG A 451 -12.88 -0.42 -5.70
CA ARG A 451 -13.39 -1.77 -6.00
C ARG A 451 -13.07 -2.80 -4.92
N ARG A 452 -12.31 -2.47 -3.86
CA ARG A 452 -11.96 -3.41 -2.79
C ARG A 452 -13.11 -3.53 -1.79
N THR A 453 -13.97 -4.51 -2.03
CA THR A 453 -15.02 -4.94 -1.08
C THR A 453 -14.44 -5.89 -0.02
N PRO A 454 -15.04 -6.02 1.19
CA PRO A 454 -14.71 -7.10 2.11
C PRO A 454 -14.68 -8.46 1.41
N LEU A 455 -13.68 -9.29 1.72
CA LEU A 455 -13.43 -10.55 1.00
C LEU A 455 -14.56 -11.58 1.18
N ASP A 456 -15.32 -11.51 2.28
CA ASP A 456 -16.51 -12.32 2.55
C ASP A 456 -16.35 -13.79 2.11
N VAL A 457 -15.37 -14.47 2.70
CA VAL A 457 -14.95 -15.81 2.28
C VAL A 457 -15.98 -16.85 2.71
N GLU A 458 -16.56 -17.56 1.75
CA GLU A 458 -17.45 -18.69 2.00
C GLU A 458 -16.76 -20.02 1.74
N TYR A 459 -16.90 -20.95 2.69
CA TYR A 459 -16.42 -22.34 2.57
C TYR A 459 -17.55 -23.24 2.09
N LEU A 460 -17.47 -23.70 0.84
CA LEU A 460 -18.51 -24.52 0.20
C LEU A 460 -18.30 -26.02 0.45
N GLU A 461 -17.04 -26.46 0.49
CA GLU A 461 -16.67 -27.85 0.74
C GLU A 461 -15.29 -27.89 1.41
N SER A 462 -15.05 -28.88 2.27
CA SER A 462 -13.73 -29.17 2.84
C SER A 462 -13.44 -30.66 2.74
N VAL A 463 -12.34 -31.01 2.06
CA VAL A 463 -11.88 -32.38 1.90
C VAL A 463 -10.52 -32.54 2.55
N GLU A 464 -10.46 -33.43 3.53
CA GLU A 464 -9.22 -33.79 4.19
C GLU A 464 -8.44 -34.79 3.31
N THR A 465 -7.24 -34.43 2.88
CA THR A 465 -6.29 -35.32 2.20
C THR A 465 -5.30 -35.90 3.22
N GLU A 466 -4.30 -36.69 2.79
CA GLU A 466 -3.25 -37.15 3.70
C GLU A 466 -2.44 -36.00 4.30
N LYS A 467 -2.02 -35.02 3.48
CA LYS A 467 -1.05 -33.98 3.88
C LYS A 467 -1.62 -32.58 4.09
N TYR A 468 -2.78 -32.27 3.52
CA TYR A 468 -3.39 -30.94 3.58
C TYR A 468 -4.93 -31.02 3.60
N ILE A 469 -5.58 -29.93 3.98
CA ILE A 469 -7.03 -29.76 3.83
C ILE A 469 -7.28 -28.93 2.58
N ARG A 470 -8.15 -29.42 1.68
CA ARG A 470 -8.57 -28.70 0.48
C ARG A 470 -9.95 -28.11 0.71
N HIS A 471 -10.05 -26.79 0.71
CA HIS A 471 -11.30 -26.06 0.81
C HIS A 471 -11.73 -25.58 -0.57
N LYS A 472 -12.95 -25.90 -0.99
CA LYS A 472 -13.62 -25.18 -2.08
C LYS A 472 -14.22 -23.93 -1.48
N ILE A 473 -13.83 -22.77 -1.97
CA ILE A 473 -14.26 -21.48 -1.44
C ILE A 473 -14.78 -20.54 -2.53
N THR A 474 -15.51 -19.52 -2.12
CA THR A 474 -15.68 -18.29 -2.90
C THR A 474 -15.27 -17.09 -2.06
N TYR A 475 -14.74 -16.05 -2.69
CA TYR A 475 -14.48 -14.76 -2.05
C TYR A 475 -14.94 -13.62 -2.95
N ALA A 476 -15.44 -12.54 -2.35
CA ALA A 476 -15.82 -11.33 -3.07
C ALA A 476 -14.55 -10.62 -3.56
N SER A 477 -14.35 -10.58 -4.88
CA SER A 477 -13.21 -9.89 -5.49
C SER A 477 -13.52 -8.41 -5.75
N GLU A 478 -14.77 -8.09 -6.07
CA GLU A 478 -15.27 -6.74 -6.26
C GLU A 478 -16.79 -6.70 -6.02
N PRO A 479 -17.41 -5.51 -5.90
CA PRO A 479 -18.83 -5.39 -5.68
C PRO A 479 -19.65 -6.17 -6.73
N GLY A 480 -20.52 -7.06 -6.25
CA GLY A 480 -21.43 -7.84 -7.11
C GLY A 480 -20.82 -9.10 -7.74
N ASP A 481 -19.56 -9.42 -7.48
CA ASP A 481 -18.91 -10.62 -8.03
C ASP A 481 -18.12 -11.42 -6.98
N ARG A 482 -18.19 -12.75 -7.10
CA ARG A 482 -17.52 -13.69 -6.20
C ARG A 482 -16.68 -14.67 -6.99
N THR A 483 -15.38 -14.69 -6.72
CA THR A 483 -14.44 -15.58 -7.39
C THR A 483 -14.45 -16.96 -6.74
N PRO A 484 -14.72 -18.04 -7.49
CA PRO A 484 -14.61 -19.39 -6.97
C PRO A 484 -13.15 -19.86 -6.99
N ALA A 485 -12.67 -20.40 -5.88
CA ALA A 485 -11.28 -20.83 -5.70
C ALA A 485 -11.17 -22.15 -4.92
N TYR A 486 -9.98 -22.75 -4.96
CA TYR A 486 -9.57 -23.76 -3.99
C TYR A 486 -8.48 -23.17 -3.10
N LEU A 487 -8.62 -23.35 -1.79
CA LEU A 487 -7.59 -23.05 -0.79
C LEU A 487 -7.05 -24.36 -0.22
N LEU A 488 -5.74 -24.58 -0.33
CA LEU A 488 -5.05 -25.77 0.14
C LEU A 488 -4.18 -25.38 1.34
N VAL A 489 -4.50 -25.91 2.52
CA VAL A 489 -3.81 -25.61 3.78
C VAL A 489 -3.11 -26.87 4.28
N PRO A 490 -1.77 -26.93 4.29
CA PRO A 490 -1.02 -28.07 4.81
C PRO A 490 -1.35 -28.34 6.28
N LYS A 491 -1.33 -29.61 6.66
CA LYS A 491 -1.49 -30.02 8.06
C LYS A 491 -0.19 -29.82 8.84
N ASN A 492 -0.30 -29.67 10.16
CA ASN A 492 0.83 -29.67 11.10
C ASN A 492 1.92 -28.61 10.83
N LEU A 493 1.52 -27.45 10.30
CA LEU A 493 2.43 -26.32 10.08
C LEU A 493 3.09 -25.85 11.38
N GLN A 494 4.37 -25.47 11.28
CA GLN A 494 5.13 -24.87 12.38
C GLN A 494 5.25 -23.37 12.09
N GLY A 495 4.34 -22.58 12.64
CA GLY A 495 4.25 -21.14 12.39
C GLY A 495 3.75 -20.80 10.98
N LYS A 496 3.93 -19.54 10.59
CA LYS A 496 3.54 -19.02 9.28
C LYS A 496 4.46 -19.56 8.17
N VAL A 497 3.90 -19.87 7.01
CA VAL A 497 4.62 -20.38 5.82
C VAL A 497 4.34 -19.51 4.59
N PRO A 498 5.11 -19.65 3.50
CA PRO A 498 4.83 -18.92 2.27
C PRO A 498 3.46 -19.26 1.67
N GLY A 499 2.79 -18.24 1.13
CA GLY A 499 1.55 -18.37 0.37
C GLY A 499 1.82 -18.32 -1.12
N ILE A 500 1.20 -19.22 -1.90
CA ILE A 500 1.39 -19.29 -3.36
C ILE A 500 0.05 -19.09 -4.08
N LEU A 501 0.00 -18.10 -4.95
CA LEU A 501 -1.08 -17.96 -5.93
C LEU A 501 -0.81 -18.89 -7.11
N CYS A 502 -1.69 -19.85 -7.34
CA CYS A 502 -1.55 -20.89 -8.36
C CYS A 502 -2.58 -20.71 -9.47
N LEU A 503 -2.13 -20.32 -10.66
CA LEU A 503 -3.00 -19.89 -11.76
C LEU A 503 -3.10 -20.96 -12.86
N HIS A 504 -4.30 -21.45 -13.13
CA HIS A 504 -4.54 -22.62 -13.99
C HIS A 504 -4.38 -22.34 -15.50
N PRO A 505 -4.11 -23.37 -16.32
CA PRO A 505 -4.03 -23.22 -17.78
C PRO A 505 -5.42 -23.15 -18.44
N THR A 506 -5.45 -22.96 -19.77
CA THR A 506 -6.68 -23.04 -20.58
C THR A 506 -7.25 -24.45 -20.52
N SER A 507 -8.22 -24.67 -19.62
CA SER A 507 -8.83 -25.97 -19.39
C SER A 507 -10.24 -25.77 -18.85
N HIS A 508 -11.22 -26.51 -19.39
CA HIS A 508 -12.60 -26.46 -18.89
C HIS A 508 -12.70 -26.83 -17.40
N LEU A 509 -11.75 -27.62 -16.89
CA LEU A 509 -11.64 -27.96 -15.46
C LEU A 509 -11.24 -26.76 -14.59
N GLY A 510 -10.67 -25.71 -15.17
CA GLY A 510 -10.18 -24.54 -14.45
C GLY A 510 -9.20 -24.90 -13.32
N LYS A 511 -9.41 -24.31 -12.15
CA LYS A 511 -8.67 -24.56 -10.92
C LYS A 511 -8.67 -26.02 -10.48
N ALA A 512 -9.69 -26.82 -10.83
CA ALA A 512 -9.79 -28.22 -10.39
C ALA A 512 -8.63 -29.08 -10.92
N GLN A 513 -8.10 -28.72 -12.09
CA GLN A 513 -6.96 -29.42 -12.67
C GLN A 513 -5.71 -29.27 -11.81
N ILE A 514 -5.42 -28.07 -11.33
CA ILE A 514 -4.13 -27.78 -10.69
C ILE A 514 -4.05 -28.26 -9.23
N VAL A 515 -5.21 -28.57 -8.64
CA VAL A 515 -5.35 -29.14 -7.29
C VAL A 515 -5.47 -30.67 -7.29
N GLY A 516 -5.18 -31.31 -8.42
CA GLY A 516 -5.03 -32.76 -8.55
C GLY A 516 -6.35 -33.54 -8.56
N LEU A 517 -7.46 -32.92 -8.95
CA LEU A 517 -8.76 -33.61 -9.02
C LEU A 517 -8.94 -34.37 -10.34
N ASP A 518 -8.52 -33.78 -11.46
CA ASP A 518 -8.63 -34.38 -12.80
C ASP A 518 -7.67 -33.70 -13.79
N GLY A 519 -7.47 -34.29 -14.97
CA GLY A 519 -6.61 -33.77 -16.02
C GLY A 519 -5.17 -34.30 -15.96
N LEU A 520 -4.25 -33.60 -16.62
CA LEU A 520 -2.86 -34.04 -16.75
C LEU A 520 -2.09 -33.87 -15.43
N PRO A 521 -1.43 -34.92 -14.91
CA PRO A 521 -0.59 -34.82 -13.71
C PRO A 521 0.51 -33.77 -13.81
N SER A 522 0.98 -33.46 -15.03
CA SER A 522 1.93 -32.37 -15.28
C SER A 522 1.36 -30.97 -15.03
N ARG A 523 0.12 -30.85 -14.55
CA ARG A 523 -0.51 -29.59 -14.13
C ARG A 523 -0.84 -29.54 -12.65
N PHE A 524 -0.57 -30.57 -11.85
CA PHE A 524 -1.04 -30.67 -10.45
C PHE A 524 -0.19 -29.84 -9.47
N TYR A 525 0.38 -28.71 -9.90
CA TYR A 525 1.39 -27.99 -9.13
C TYR A 525 0.86 -27.35 -7.84
N ALA A 526 -0.43 -26.97 -7.75
CA ALA A 526 -0.98 -26.48 -6.49
C ALA A 526 -1.10 -27.61 -5.46
N HIS A 527 -1.50 -28.81 -5.90
CA HIS A 527 -1.50 -30.01 -5.08
C HIS A 527 -0.08 -30.35 -4.61
N GLU A 528 0.88 -30.45 -5.54
CA GLU A 528 2.27 -30.82 -5.23
C GLU A 528 2.94 -29.79 -4.28
N LEU A 529 2.68 -28.48 -4.45
CA LEU A 529 3.17 -27.44 -3.54
C LEU A 529 2.54 -27.54 -2.14
N ALA A 530 1.24 -27.80 -2.04
CA ALA A 530 0.58 -28.00 -0.75
C ALA A 530 1.15 -29.21 0.00
N GLU A 531 1.48 -30.29 -0.70
CA GLU A 531 2.18 -31.43 -0.11
C GLU A 531 3.59 -31.09 0.42
N LEU A 532 4.21 -30.04 -0.13
CA LEU A 532 5.53 -29.54 0.28
C LEU A 532 5.47 -28.48 1.39
N GLY A 533 4.28 -28.16 1.89
CA GLY A 533 4.08 -27.26 3.03
C GLY A 533 3.80 -25.80 2.68
N PHE A 534 3.46 -25.50 1.42
CA PHE A 534 2.98 -24.18 1.01
C PHE A 534 1.47 -24.06 1.21
N VAL A 535 0.99 -22.90 1.64
CA VAL A 535 -0.45 -22.59 1.51
C VAL A 535 -0.69 -22.16 0.07
N CYS A 536 -1.65 -22.78 -0.63
CA CYS A 536 -1.90 -22.48 -2.04
C CYS A 536 -3.34 -21.99 -2.25
N LEU A 537 -3.49 -20.87 -2.96
CA LEU A 537 -4.77 -20.38 -3.45
C LEU A 537 -4.84 -20.56 -4.97
N ALA A 538 -5.88 -21.23 -5.45
CA ALA A 538 -6.11 -21.53 -6.85
C ALA A 538 -7.46 -20.96 -7.30
N PRO A 539 -7.53 -19.68 -7.73
CA PRO A 539 -8.75 -19.08 -8.26
C PRO A 539 -9.04 -19.56 -9.68
N ASP A 540 -10.32 -19.54 -10.08
CA ASP A 540 -10.68 -19.66 -11.50
C ASP A 540 -10.44 -18.35 -12.25
N TYR A 541 -9.95 -18.47 -13.47
CA TYR A 541 -9.96 -17.42 -14.47
C TYR A 541 -11.37 -17.28 -15.07
N PRO A 542 -11.86 -16.06 -15.38
CA PRO A 542 -13.17 -15.85 -15.99
C PRO A 542 -13.43 -16.77 -17.20
N SER A 543 -14.60 -17.42 -17.26
CA SER A 543 -15.00 -18.44 -18.26
C SER A 543 -14.43 -19.86 -18.13
N PHE A 544 -13.81 -20.21 -16.99
CA PHE A 544 -13.37 -21.58 -16.71
C PHE A 544 -13.86 -22.11 -15.36
N GLY A 545 -13.85 -23.43 -15.19
CA GLY A 545 -14.20 -24.08 -13.93
C GLY A 545 -15.62 -23.75 -13.48
N ASP A 546 -15.76 -23.29 -12.24
CA ASP A 546 -17.04 -22.82 -11.70
C ASP A 546 -17.41 -21.41 -12.20
N TYR A 547 -16.49 -20.74 -12.90
CA TYR A 547 -16.65 -19.42 -13.49
C TYR A 547 -16.98 -19.46 -14.99
N LYS A 548 -17.36 -20.63 -15.50
CA LYS A 548 -17.58 -20.92 -16.94
C LYS A 548 -18.64 -20.06 -17.63
N ASP A 549 -19.65 -19.60 -16.89
CA ASP A 549 -20.80 -18.86 -17.42
C ASP A 549 -20.60 -17.34 -17.27
N TYR A 550 -19.35 -16.87 -17.14
CA TYR A 550 -19.02 -15.46 -17.00
C TYR A 550 -19.43 -14.63 -18.23
N ASP A 551 -20.15 -13.53 -17.99
CA ASP A 551 -20.63 -12.62 -19.03
C ASP A 551 -19.67 -11.43 -19.16
N PHE A 552 -18.77 -11.49 -20.14
CA PHE A 552 -17.82 -10.41 -20.42
C PHE A 552 -18.48 -9.14 -20.99
N GLU A 553 -19.68 -9.25 -21.58
CA GLU A 553 -20.36 -8.08 -22.17
C GLU A 553 -21.07 -7.24 -21.09
N ALA A 554 -21.44 -7.87 -19.98
CA ALA A 554 -22.03 -7.21 -18.82
C ALA A 554 -20.99 -6.71 -17.80
N ASP A 555 -19.71 -7.05 -18.01
CA ASP A 555 -18.63 -6.69 -17.10
C ASP A 555 -18.23 -5.21 -17.26
N ALA A 556 -17.82 -4.59 -16.16
CA ALA A 556 -17.24 -3.26 -16.13
C ALA A 556 -15.74 -3.25 -16.50
N HIS A 557 -15.08 -4.41 -16.53
CA HIS A 557 -13.72 -4.54 -17.05
C HIS A 557 -13.72 -4.60 -18.58
N GLU A 558 -12.80 -3.92 -19.23
CA GLU A 558 -12.71 -3.95 -20.70
C GLU A 558 -12.10 -5.24 -21.25
N SER A 559 -11.58 -6.10 -20.37
CA SER A 559 -11.05 -7.38 -20.75
C SER A 559 -11.06 -8.41 -19.61
N GLY A 560 -11.24 -9.68 -19.97
CA GLY A 560 -11.08 -10.79 -19.04
C GLY A 560 -9.67 -10.92 -18.45
N THR A 561 -8.65 -10.38 -19.15
CA THR A 561 -7.28 -10.34 -18.61
C THR A 561 -7.18 -9.38 -17.42
N MET A 562 -7.73 -8.18 -17.52
CA MET A 562 -7.70 -7.22 -16.41
C MET A 562 -8.59 -7.69 -15.25
N LYS A 563 -9.76 -8.27 -15.55
CA LYS A 563 -10.59 -8.94 -14.54
C LYS A 563 -9.83 -10.02 -13.78
N ALA A 564 -9.06 -10.86 -14.48
CA ALA A 564 -8.27 -11.91 -13.86
C ALA A 564 -7.11 -11.35 -13.02
N ILE A 565 -6.42 -10.30 -13.50
CA ILE A 565 -5.37 -9.61 -12.72
C ILE A 565 -5.97 -9.05 -11.43
N TRP A 566 -7.12 -8.40 -11.49
CA TRP A 566 -7.82 -7.90 -10.30
C TRP A 566 -8.20 -9.03 -9.35
N THR A 567 -8.81 -10.10 -9.87
CA THR A 567 -9.18 -11.30 -9.10
C THR A 567 -7.98 -11.90 -8.36
N ASN A 568 -6.82 -11.91 -9.00
CA ASN A 568 -5.58 -12.41 -8.44
C ASN A 568 -5.00 -11.50 -7.35
N ILE A 569 -5.03 -10.17 -7.55
CA ILE A 569 -4.65 -9.19 -6.54
C ILE A 569 -5.51 -9.38 -5.27
N ARG A 570 -6.82 -9.60 -5.45
CA ARG A 570 -7.75 -9.91 -4.37
C ARG A 570 -7.49 -11.28 -3.73
N GLY A 571 -7.00 -12.24 -4.50
CA GLY A 571 -6.51 -13.52 -3.99
C GLY A 571 -5.26 -13.38 -3.12
N LEU A 572 -4.35 -12.44 -3.44
CA LEU A 572 -3.21 -12.12 -2.58
C LEU A 572 -3.66 -11.45 -1.27
N ASP A 573 -4.66 -10.55 -1.34
CA ASP A 573 -5.27 -9.98 -0.14
C ASP A 573 -5.81 -11.10 0.78
N LEU A 574 -6.54 -12.06 0.21
CA LEU A 574 -7.01 -13.23 0.95
C LEU A 574 -5.86 -14.02 1.59
N LEU A 575 -4.80 -14.33 0.84
CA LEU A 575 -3.64 -15.03 1.39
C LEU A 575 -3.03 -14.30 2.60
N GLU A 576 -2.93 -12.97 2.57
CA GLU A 576 -2.39 -12.18 3.70
C GLU A 576 -3.27 -12.21 4.96
N THR A 577 -4.58 -12.43 4.83
CA THR A 577 -5.48 -12.59 5.98
C THR A 577 -5.34 -13.94 6.69
N LEU A 578 -4.72 -14.94 6.05
CA LEU A 578 -4.67 -16.29 6.60
C LEU A 578 -3.64 -16.38 7.74
N PRO A 579 -4.01 -16.90 8.93
CA PRO A 579 -3.08 -16.98 10.06
C PRO A 579 -1.90 -17.93 9.81
N GLN A 580 -2.01 -18.83 8.83
CA GLN A 580 -0.95 -19.75 8.41
C GLN A 580 0.03 -19.12 7.41
N VAL A 581 -0.29 -17.97 6.82
CA VAL A 581 0.51 -17.35 5.75
C VAL A 581 1.37 -16.23 6.32
N ASP A 582 2.61 -16.19 5.88
CA ASP A 582 3.48 -15.03 6.03
C ASP A 582 3.33 -14.12 4.80
N GLY A 583 2.69 -12.96 4.98
CA GLY A 583 2.46 -11.97 3.92
C GLY A 583 3.75 -11.43 3.28
N GLU A 584 4.91 -11.60 3.94
CA GLU A 584 6.20 -11.24 3.35
C GLU A 584 6.72 -12.26 2.34
N ARG A 585 6.10 -13.45 2.27
CA ARG A 585 6.57 -14.60 1.49
C ARG A 585 5.48 -15.09 0.55
N LEU A 586 5.01 -14.19 -0.32
CA LEU A 586 4.05 -14.52 -1.38
C LEU A 586 4.75 -14.85 -2.70
N GLY A 587 4.33 -15.94 -3.34
CA GLY A 587 4.78 -16.33 -4.67
C GLY A 587 3.61 -16.50 -5.64
N CYS A 588 3.91 -16.54 -6.93
CA CYS A 588 2.93 -16.83 -7.97
C CYS A 588 3.48 -17.86 -8.95
N ILE A 589 2.67 -18.86 -9.31
CA ILE A 589 3.02 -19.89 -10.30
C ILE A 589 1.86 -20.12 -11.28
N GLY A 590 2.19 -20.34 -12.55
CA GLY A 590 1.18 -20.74 -13.52
C GLY A 590 1.73 -21.39 -14.79
N HIS A 591 0.82 -22.02 -15.54
CA HIS A 591 1.13 -22.66 -16.82
C HIS A 591 0.21 -22.14 -17.93
N SER A 592 0.75 -21.89 -19.13
CA SER A 592 -0.03 -21.44 -20.30
C SER A 592 -0.79 -20.14 -20.01
N LEU A 593 -2.13 -20.15 -20.02
CA LEU A 593 -3.00 -19.07 -19.51
C LEU A 593 -2.50 -18.51 -18.17
N GLY A 594 -2.38 -19.36 -17.16
CA GLY A 594 -1.87 -18.96 -15.86
C GLY A 594 -0.40 -18.54 -15.88
N GLY A 595 0.37 -18.99 -16.88
CA GLY A 595 1.78 -18.65 -17.06
C GLY A 595 1.99 -17.18 -17.43
N HIS A 596 1.27 -16.65 -18.43
CA HIS A 596 1.31 -15.20 -18.66
C HIS A 596 0.58 -14.42 -17.58
N ASN A 597 -0.50 -14.97 -17.01
CA ASN A 597 -1.26 -14.25 -16.01
C ASN A 597 -0.47 -14.07 -14.69
N ALA A 598 0.42 -15.03 -14.36
CA ALA A 598 1.39 -14.88 -13.28
C ALA A 598 2.36 -13.71 -13.54
N LEU A 599 2.81 -13.54 -14.79
CA LEU A 599 3.66 -12.41 -15.17
C LEU A 599 2.89 -11.08 -15.10
N TYR A 600 1.71 -11.01 -15.71
CA TYR A 600 0.90 -9.78 -15.74
C TYR A 600 0.50 -9.33 -14.34
N THR A 601 0.01 -10.24 -13.50
CA THR A 601 -0.31 -9.94 -12.09
C THR A 601 0.92 -9.42 -11.36
N SER A 602 2.09 -10.03 -11.59
CA SER A 602 3.34 -9.60 -10.94
C SER A 602 3.81 -8.23 -11.39
N VAL A 603 3.50 -7.77 -12.61
CA VAL A 603 3.82 -6.39 -13.03
C VAL A 603 3.05 -5.36 -12.19
N PHE A 604 1.79 -5.65 -11.85
CA PHE A 604 0.91 -4.74 -11.12
C PHE A 604 0.97 -4.91 -9.59
N ASP A 605 1.37 -6.08 -9.07
CA ASP A 605 1.44 -6.34 -7.64
C ASP A 605 2.87 -6.66 -7.17
N LEU A 606 3.43 -5.77 -6.35
CA LEU A 606 4.78 -5.86 -5.79
C LEU A 606 4.89 -6.80 -4.57
N ARG A 607 3.77 -7.30 -4.04
CA ARG A 607 3.77 -8.26 -2.92
C ARG A 607 4.26 -9.63 -3.35
N ILE A 608 4.06 -10.01 -4.62
CA ILE A 608 4.63 -11.25 -5.19
C ILE A 608 6.15 -11.13 -5.20
N LYS A 609 6.85 -11.95 -4.41
CA LYS A 609 8.31 -11.96 -4.25
C LYS A 609 9.03 -12.92 -5.17
N ALA A 610 8.33 -13.93 -5.71
CA ALA A 610 8.90 -14.89 -6.65
C ALA A 610 7.84 -15.33 -7.67
N VAL A 611 8.21 -15.33 -8.95
CA VAL A 611 7.28 -15.64 -10.05
C VAL A 611 7.77 -16.88 -10.81
N ALA A 612 6.92 -17.87 -11.00
CA ALA A 612 7.20 -19.03 -11.81
C ALA A 612 6.22 -19.11 -12.99
N THR A 613 6.74 -19.11 -14.21
CA THR A 613 5.95 -19.19 -15.43
C THR A 613 6.38 -20.39 -16.26
N SER A 614 5.41 -21.22 -16.66
CA SER A 614 5.64 -22.34 -17.56
C SER A 614 4.84 -22.15 -18.83
N CYS A 615 5.50 -22.23 -19.98
CA CYS A 615 4.84 -22.10 -21.28
C CYS A 615 3.93 -20.87 -21.35
N GLY A 616 4.33 -19.75 -20.74
CA GLY A 616 3.42 -18.62 -20.51
C GLY A 616 3.40 -17.60 -21.64
N PHE A 617 4.51 -17.47 -22.37
CA PHE A 617 4.73 -16.32 -23.24
C PHE A 617 5.76 -16.60 -24.33
N ASN A 618 5.74 -15.75 -25.35
CA ASN A 618 6.86 -15.39 -26.22
C ASN A 618 6.63 -13.94 -26.69
N ALA A 619 7.66 -13.27 -27.23
CA ALA A 619 7.46 -11.94 -27.81
C ALA A 619 6.39 -11.95 -28.91
N PHE A 620 5.60 -10.89 -29.03
CA PHE A 620 4.40 -10.87 -29.86
C PHE A 620 4.68 -11.15 -31.35
N HIS A 621 5.81 -10.67 -31.90
CA HIS A 621 6.23 -10.99 -33.27
C HIS A 621 6.45 -12.49 -33.53
N TYR A 622 6.68 -13.28 -32.48
CA TYR A 622 6.87 -14.73 -32.57
C TYR A 622 5.60 -15.53 -32.26
N TYR A 623 4.55 -14.89 -31.76
CA TYR A 623 3.28 -15.57 -31.49
C TYR A 623 2.60 -15.93 -32.82
N LYS A 624 2.67 -17.22 -33.20
CA LYS A 624 2.15 -17.74 -34.48
C LYS A 624 2.62 -16.93 -35.71
N GLY A 625 3.85 -16.42 -35.67
CA GLY A 625 4.42 -15.57 -36.73
C GLY A 625 3.84 -14.14 -36.76
N GLY A 626 3.42 -13.62 -35.60
CA GLY A 626 2.87 -12.28 -35.42
C GLY A 626 1.33 -12.21 -35.52
N ASP A 627 0.62 -13.34 -35.60
CA ASP A 627 -0.84 -13.37 -35.63
C ASP A 627 -1.42 -13.30 -34.21
N LEU A 628 -1.72 -12.09 -33.75
CA LEU A 628 -2.19 -11.86 -32.38
C LEU A 628 -3.65 -12.21 -32.12
N LYS A 629 -4.42 -12.75 -33.09
CA LYS A 629 -5.85 -13.08 -32.90
C LYS A 629 -6.14 -14.01 -31.71
N GLY A 630 -5.18 -14.84 -31.31
CA GLY A 630 -5.31 -15.68 -30.12
C GLY A 630 -5.48 -14.89 -28.81
N TRP A 631 -5.11 -13.60 -28.81
CA TRP A 631 -5.19 -12.68 -27.67
C TRP A 631 -6.39 -11.73 -27.72
N THR A 632 -7.19 -11.74 -28.79
CA THR A 632 -8.15 -10.65 -29.05
C THR A 632 -9.59 -10.94 -28.64
N SER A 633 -9.89 -12.13 -28.11
CA SER A 633 -11.24 -12.39 -27.58
C SER A 633 -11.51 -11.54 -26.34
N THR A 634 -12.76 -11.30 -25.98
CA THR A 634 -13.17 -10.63 -24.74
C THR A 634 -12.63 -11.28 -23.48
N ARG A 635 -12.44 -12.61 -23.51
CA ARG A 635 -11.71 -13.37 -22.48
C ARG A 635 -10.29 -12.82 -22.23
N TYR A 636 -9.61 -12.33 -23.27
CA TYR A 636 -8.22 -11.90 -23.22
C TYR A 636 -8.10 -10.39 -23.29
N MET A 637 -7.78 -9.80 -24.45
CA MET A 637 -7.50 -8.37 -24.64
C MET A 637 -8.13 -7.89 -25.97
N PRO A 638 -9.44 -7.59 -26.01
CA PRO A 638 -10.13 -7.22 -27.25
C PRO A 638 -9.59 -5.95 -27.92
N ARG A 639 -9.07 -5.00 -27.13
CA ARG A 639 -8.45 -3.76 -27.65
C ARG A 639 -7.26 -4.01 -28.56
N ILE A 640 -6.56 -5.15 -28.44
CA ILE A 640 -5.50 -5.54 -29.39
C ILE A 640 -6.04 -5.59 -30.81
N LEU A 641 -7.26 -6.08 -31.03
CA LEU A 641 -7.91 -6.05 -32.34
C LEU A 641 -8.50 -4.68 -32.64
N ASP A 642 -9.28 -4.14 -31.71
CA ASP A 642 -10.14 -2.99 -31.97
C ASP A 642 -9.38 -1.66 -32.10
N GLN A 643 -8.23 -1.54 -31.41
CA GLN A 643 -7.42 -0.32 -31.36
C GLN A 643 -6.03 -0.48 -31.99
N TRP A 644 -5.48 -1.70 -31.95
CA TRP A 644 -4.09 -1.99 -32.37
C TRP A 644 -4.01 -2.98 -33.54
N HIS A 645 -5.15 -3.21 -34.22
CA HIS A 645 -5.26 -3.95 -35.49
C HIS A 645 -4.68 -5.38 -35.47
N ALA A 646 -4.59 -6.00 -34.29
CA ALA A 646 -3.90 -7.27 -34.05
C ALA A 646 -2.45 -7.30 -34.56
N SER A 647 -1.80 -6.12 -34.58
CA SER A 647 -0.45 -5.93 -35.10
C SER A 647 0.57 -5.89 -33.96
N PRO A 648 1.60 -6.76 -33.95
CA PRO A 648 2.65 -6.72 -32.94
C PRO A 648 3.51 -5.44 -33.00
N ASP A 649 3.42 -4.65 -34.07
CA ASP A 649 4.08 -3.35 -34.18
C ASP A 649 3.28 -2.19 -33.55
N GLU A 650 2.00 -2.42 -33.23
CA GLU A 650 1.09 -1.39 -32.71
C GLU A 650 0.67 -1.62 -31.27
N VAL A 651 0.66 -2.87 -30.79
CA VAL A 651 0.31 -3.18 -29.39
C VAL A 651 1.24 -2.41 -28.45
N PRO A 652 0.71 -1.68 -27.45
CA PRO A 652 1.47 -0.72 -26.66
C PRO A 652 2.44 -1.33 -25.62
N PHE A 653 2.65 -2.65 -25.65
CA PHE A 653 3.61 -3.35 -24.81
C PHE A 653 4.02 -4.68 -25.47
N ASP A 654 5.10 -5.30 -25.00
CA ASP A 654 5.47 -6.68 -25.36
C ASP A 654 6.10 -7.44 -24.16
N PHE A 655 6.30 -8.75 -24.26
CA PHE A 655 6.86 -9.60 -23.20
C PHE A 655 8.33 -9.31 -22.86
N HIS A 656 9.08 -8.63 -23.74
CA HIS A 656 10.39 -8.06 -23.37
C HIS A 656 10.25 -7.12 -22.16
N GLU A 657 9.23 -6.25 -22.22
CA GLU A 657 8.94 -5.25 -21.21
C GLU A 657 8.24 -5.85 -19.99
N VAL A 658 7.34 -6.83 -20.17
CA VAL A 658 6.66 -7.50 -19.05
C VAL A 658 7.66 -8.17 -18.11
N LEU A 659 8.63 -8.92 -18.66
CA LEU A 659 9.68 -9.55 -17.87
C LEU A 659 10.56 -8.51 -17.18
N ALA A 660 10.95 -7.45 -17.92
CA ALA A 660 11.77 -6.39 -17.37
C ALA A 660 11.06 -5.65 -16.22
N ALA A 661 9.75 -5.36 -16.34
CA ALA A 661 8.93 -4.65 -15.35
C ALA A 661 8.77 -5.38 -14.01
N ILE A 662 9.11 -6.67 -13.95
CA ILE A 662 9.11 -7.48 -12.72
C ILE A 662 10.45 -7.33 -11.96
N ALA A 663 11.53 -6.94 -12.64
CA ALA A 663 12.85 -6.75 -12.05
C ALA A 663 12.78 -5.75 -10.86
N PRO A 664 13.55 -5.98 -9.79
CA PRO A 664 14.59 -7.01 -9.63
C PRO A 664 14.08 -8.37 -9.12
N ARG A 665 12.76 -8.57 -9.02
CA ARG A 665 12.22 -9.79 -8.39
C ARG A 665 12.52 -11.04 -9.22
N PRO A 666 12.80 -12.17 -8.58
CA PRO A 666 13.20 -13.39 -9.27
C PRO A 666 12.06 -14.01 -10.07
N ILE A 667 12.39 -14.48 -11.28
CA ILE A 667 11.48 -15.20 -12.18
C ILE A 667 12.11 -16.53 -12.57
N PHE A 668 11.34 -17.61 -12.48
CA PHE A 668 11.68 -18.91 -13.05
C PHE A 668 10.84 -19.18 -14.30
N VAL A 669 11.50 -19.46 -15.42
CA VAL A 669 10.86 -19.68 -16.72
C VAL A 669 11.10 -21.13 -17.19
N ASN A 670 10.02 -21.88 -17.37
CA ASN A 670 10.04 -23.15 -18.10
C ASN A 670 9.53 -22.91 -19.55
N ALA A 671 10.43 -23.02 -20.54
CA ALA A 671 10.15 -22.76 -21.95
C ALA A 671 10.57 -23.95 -22.84
N PRO A 672 9.69 -24.94 -23.05
CA PRO A 672 10.02 -26.14 -23.83
C PRO A 672 10.45 -25.86 -25.27
N LEU A 673 11.38 -26.67 -25.78
CA LEU A 673 11.97 -26.51 -27.12
C LEU A 673 10.97 -26.71 -28.27
N HIS A 674 9.88 -27.44 -28.03
CA HIS A 674 8.89 -27.80 -29.03
C HIS A 674 7.48 -27.31 -28.66
N ASP A 675 7.39 -26.22 -27.89
CA ASP A 675 6.11 -25.59 -27.57
C ASP A 675 5.47 -25.01 -28.84
N SER A 676 4.32 -25.55 -29.24
CA SER A 676 3.61 -25.13 -30.44
C SER A 676 2.83 -23.83 -30.28
N ASN A 677 2.62 -23.35 -29.05
CA ASN A 677 1.92 -22.10 -28.76
C ASN A 677 2.90 -20.95 -28.61
N PHE A 678 3.99 -21.17 -27.88
CA PHE A 678 4.96 -20.14 -27.53
C PHE A 678 6.33 -20.52 -28.06
N ASP A 679 6.73 -19.89 -29.16
CA ASP A 679 8.02 -20.15 -29.80
C ASP A 679 9.18 -19.78 -28.87
N VAL A 680 10.04 -20.76 -28.59
CA VAL A 680 11.22 -20.62 -27.73
C VAL A 680 12.20 -19.56 -28.23
N VAL A 681 12.22 -19.24 -29.52
CA VAL A 681 13.05 -18.16 -30.07
C VAL A 681 12.58 -16.80 -29.53
N GLY A 682 11.27 -16.55 -29.55
CA GLY A 682 10.70 -15.33 -28.98
C GLY A 682 10.85 -15.27 -27.46
N VAL A 683 10.85 -16.41 -26.77
CA VAL A 683 11.20 -16.46 -25.33
C VAL A 683 12.65 -16.01 -25.11
N ARG A 684 13.60 -16.58 -25.85
CA ARG A 684 15.03 -16.22 -25.72
C ARG A 684 15.29 -14.74 -25.98
N GLU A 685 14.61 -14.16 -26.95
CA GLU A 685 14.71 -12.73 -27.25
C GLU A 685 14.17 -11.87 -26.10
N ALA A 686 12.99 -12.21 -25.56
CA ALA A 686 12.42 -11.52 -24.40
C ALA A 686 13.31 -11.62 -23.15
N ILE A 687 13.87 -12.80 -22.87
CA ILE A 687 14.84 -12.98 -21.78
C ILE A 687 16.07 -12.10 -21.98
N GLY A 688 16.69 -12.12 -23.17
CA GLY A 688 17.91 -11.36 -23.44
C GLY A 688 17.76 -9.85 -23.29
N GLU A 689 16.58 -9.30 -23.61
CA GLU A 689 16.29 -7.88 -23.37
C GLU A 689 16.05 -7.60 -21.89
N ALA A 690 15.24 -8.42 -21.20
CA ALA A 690 14.98 -8.25 -19.77
C ALA A 690 16.24 -8.39 -18.90
N GLU A 691 17.17 -9.30 -19.24
CA GLU A 691 18.45 -9.48 -18.52
C GLU A 691 19.26 -8.18 -18.39
N LYS A 692 19.16 -7.25 -19.36
CA LYS A 692 19.85 -5.96 -19.31
C LYS A 692 19.37 -5.09 -18.14
N VAL A 693 18.07 -5.16 -17.85
CA VAL A 693 17.46 -4.44 -16.73
C VAL A 693 17.78 -5.12 -15.40
N TYR A 694 17.78 -6.45 -15.36
CA TYR A 694 18.25 -7.18 -14.18
C TYR A 694 19.72 -6.86 -13.85
N ASP A 695 20.58 -6.73 -14.86
CA ASP A 695 21.97 -6.32 -14.68
C ASP A 695 22.07 -4.85 -14.18
N LEU A 696 21.27 -3.92 -14.71
CA LEU A 696 21.18 -2.53 -14.23
C LEU A 696 20.81 -2.46 -12.73
N LEU A 697 19.83 -3.26 -12.31
CA LEU A 697 19.33 -3.30 -10.93
C LEU A 697 20.14 -4.22 -10.01
N GLN A 698 21.33 -4.67 -10.45
CA GLN A 698 22.23 -5.54 -9.69
C GLN A 698 21.59 -6.87 -9.25
N ALA A 699 20.61 -7.35 -10.01
CA ALA A 699 19.84 -8.56 -9.76
C ALA A 699 20.19 -9.70 -10.74
N LYS A 700 21.45 -9.74 -11.20
CA LYS A 700 21.92 -10.75 -12.15
C LYS A 700 21.66 -12.16 -11.63
N GLY A 701 21.07 -13.01 -12.46
CA GLY A 701 20.73 -14.39 -12.12
C GLY A 701 19.41 -14.56 -11.36
N ALA A 702 18.66 -13.48 -11.10
CA ALA A 702 17.30 -13.59 -10.59
C ALA A 702 16.29 -14.04 -11.67
N LEU A 703 16.63 -13.86 -12.95
CA LEU A 703 15.91 -14.44 -14.09
C LEU A 703 16.54 -15.79 -14.45
N GLU A 704 15.89 -16.88 -14.06
CA GLU A 704 16.34 -18.26 -14.32
C GLU A 704 15.44 -18.90 -15.38
N VAL A 705 16.05 -19.51 -16.41
CA VAL A 705 15.29 -20.13 -17.51
C VAL A 705 15.79 -21.54 -17.82
N VAL A 706 14.86 -22.44 -18.12
CA VAL A 706 15.13 -23.81 -18.57
C VAL A 706 14.37 -24.11 -19.87
N TYR A 707 15.01 -24.91 -20.74
CA TYR A 707 14.50 -25.27 -22.06
C TYR A 707 14.40 -26.79 -22.21
N PRO A 708 13.41 -27.46 -21.59
CA PRO A 708 13.31 -28.91 -21.69
C PRO A 708 12.99 -29.36 -23.12
N ASP A 709 13.49 -30.53 -23.49
CA ASP A 709 13.08 -31.24 -24.70
C ASP A 709 11.67 -31.82 -24.50
N ALA A 710 10.66 -30.97 -24.67
CA ALA A 710 9.26 -31.28 -24.48
C ALA A 710 8.39 -30.38 -25.39
N GLN A 711 7.13 -30.77 -25.53
CA GLN A 711 6.07 -29.97 -26.19
C GLN A 711 5.54 -28.89 -25.23
N HIS A 712 4.32 -28.39 -25.43
CA HIS A 712 3.63 -27.46 -24.51
C HIS A 712 3.31 -28.11 -23.15
N ASP A 713 4.33 -28.33 -22.31
CA ASP A 713 4.23 -29.12 -21.08
C ASP A 713 5.09 -28.57 -19.92
N PHE A 714 4.80 -29.05 -18.71
CA PHE A 714 5.55 -28.75 -17.50
C PHE A 714 6.07 -30.04 -16.88
N PRO A 715 7.21 -30.59 -17.37
CA PRO A 715 7.69 -31.91 -16.98
C PRO A 715 8.02 -32.00 -15.48
N GLU A 716 7.88 -33.19 -14.90
CA GLU A 716 8.07 -33.42 -13.46
C GLU A 716 9.45 -32.96 -12.94
N PRO A 717 10.59 -33.27 -13.59
CA PRO A 717 11.88 -32.79 -13.13
C PRO A 717 11.96 -31.26 -13.05
N ILE A 718 11.30 -30.58 -13.99
CA ILE A 718 11.27 -29.12 -14.03
C ILE A 718 10.33 -28.56 -12.95
N ARG A 719 9.17 -29.18 -12.72
CA ARG A 719 8.28 -28.82 -11.61
C ARG A 719 8.99 -28.93 -10.26
N GLN A 720 9.68 -30.03 -10.00
CA GLN A 720 10.44 -30.22 -8.76
C GLN A 720 11.56 -29.18 -8.61
N GLN A 721 12.25 -28.84 -9.70
CA GLN A 721 13.22 -27.75 -9.72
C GLN A 721 12.57 -26.40 -9.38
N THR A 722 11.41 -26.09 -9.97
CA THR A 722 10.65 -24.87 -9.68
C THR A 722 10.22 -24.79 -8.22
N TYR A 723 9.79 -25.90 -7.61
CA TYR A 723 9.37 -25.91 -6.19
C TYR A 723 10.54 -25.71 -5.24
N ALA A 724 11.68 -26.34 -5.53
CA ALA A 724 12.92 -26.11 -4.79
C ALA A 724 13.38 -24.65 -4.91
N TRP A 725 13.22 -24.06 -6.11
CA TRP A 725 13.50 -22.66 -6.36
C TRP A 725 12.56 -21.73 -5.59
N LEU A 726 11.23 -21.94 -5.65
CA LEU A 726 10.25 -21.15 -4.88
C LEU A 726 10.55 -21.20 -3.38
N LYS A 727 10.84 -22.40 -2.86
CA LYS A 727 11.25 -22.59 -1.46
C LYS A 727 12.53 -21.83 -1.10
N LYS A 728 13.45 -21.63 -2.05
CA LYS A 728 14.69 -20.86 -1.85
C LYS A 728 14.43 -19.36 -1.87
N GLN A 729 13.61 -18.88 -2.80
CA GLN A 729 13.31 -17.45 -2.95
C GLN A 729 12.39 -16.90 -1.85
N LEU A 730 11.53 -17.75 -1.30
CA LEU A 730 10.55 -17.42 -0.25
C LEU A 730 10.99 -17.95 1.13
N LYS A 731 12.27 -17.89 1.47
CA LYS A 731 12.74 -18.34 2.80
C LYS A 731 12.46 -17.33 3.88
#